data_AF-A0A5E4INN8-F1
#
_entry.id   AF-A0A5E4INN8-F1
#
_cell.length_a   1.000
_cell.length_b   1.000
_cell.length_c   1.000
_cell.angle_alpha   90.00
_cell.angle_beta   90.00
_cell.angle_gamma   90.00
#
_symmetry.space_group_name_H-M   'P 1'
#
loop_
_entity.id
_entity.type
_entity.pdbx_description
1 polymer ?
#
loop_
_entity_poly.entity_id
_entity_poly.type
_entity_poly.pdbx_seq_one_letter_code
_entity_poly.pdbx_strand_id
1 'polypeptide(L)'
;MNKPGAVMAAAEKITANSGVATSSFNGNLLSAQKTGMRLQDAIEILRQGGIGFNGKVVHCWYEAAEALQGKKGLFSVKAAVNTTGKSVSEHGIFFLDVPLNEVPAKVNEVLNNMENAGMDKEQGVLIQPMAENGLHMMADMRQTPFGPVVILKLGGDASEEKTITVKAFGEMTQKKRERLEEQIAKIPAIKRRPELVKPLADFAEKLLKIGKDFPHVGEIEMNPLICYKDGRISPVDLRAFTSNLEPGRVPAMSQEEFNRLMDCMVNPAVLFVVAPNGKFKMDGGVERFLMTANAMRTSLGDNGCEVYFIHPKKDKMDMHDFEGNLIAKDVKCYPTVRAAMMAIRDKPDCLLVCLPPKETIEYLEECLELGIPSAVFMGAGFNELGGEGDAYAQRIRELMASGKMVIIGPNTVGMQSFLAKVDSSFSSGGGLGDYRTPEGGEGICAATQSGGVMNTIVNFVAAEGERMDVAVGLGNMLGIEDIGLLAEYFATRPGTKVAQFYLEGSISPAFVEAVKRHSKDVAFVVMCAGKSESAKSVKNTHTDALMGDYEAVELALRDAGAIIVRDIEQMKMVSRACNAGMDVALAAKISAALEKGEPAPGVGLFVQSGADGRIFMDVIEEQGMKLAPFSPEIKKQMREMGFIGDYMGDGPYLDLGAKPDMAGVFRTVSQDAGVAFVIVATTKIFWAGFVPSWDGTPAVMYLGDDPTGNITKVMTRKGKVNVLLETNGEPRIATFEGKGWPAVTRNPSTAVEFAKHMMQRSQWLAENK
;
A
#
# COMPACT_ATOMS: atom_id res chain seq x y z
N MET A 1 -35.94 20.32 14.56
CA MET A 1 -36.22 19.00 13.93
C MET A 1 -36.79 19.27 12.54
N ASN A 2 -35.96 19.25 11.49
CA ASN A 2 -36.42 19.37 10.10
C ASN A 2 -35.92 18.16 9.32
N LYS A 3 -36.84 17.56 8.55
CA LYS A 3 -36.76 16.19 8.00
C LYS A 3 -35.71 16.07 6.87
N PRO A 4 -34.94 14.96 6.81
CA PRO A 4 -33.94 14.68 5.76
C PRO A 4 -34.45 14.68 4.31
N GLY A 5 -35.77 14.49 4.10
CA GLY A 5 -36.36 14.36 2.77
C GLY A 5 -36.41 15.65 1.93
N ALA A 6 -36.29 16.84 2.54
CA ALA A 6 -36.31 18.10 1.80
C ALA A 6 -34.96 18.42 1.12
N VAL A 7 -33.86 17.82 1.60
CA VAL A 7 -32.50 18.04 1.10
C VAL A 7 -32.23 17.19 -0.15
N MET A 8 -32.76 15.96 -0.19
CA MET A 8 -32.67 15.07 -1.37
C MET A 8 -33.41 15.65 -2.59
N ALA A 9 -34.58 16.28 -2.39
CA ALA A 9 -35.35 16.89 -3.46
C ALA A 9 -34.70 18.16 -4.06
N ALA A 10 -33.80 18.82 -3.31
CA ALA A 10 -32.98 19.92 -3.82
C ALA A 10 -31.80 19.40 -4.66
N ALA A 11 -31.19 18.27 -4.26
CA ALA A 11 -30.08 17.63 -4.97
C ALA A 11 -30.50 17.06 -6.35
N GLU A 12 -31.70 16.48 -6.46
CA GLU A 12 -32.25 16.01 -7.75
C GLU A 12 -32.58 17.15 -8.73
N LYS A 13 -32.88 18.36 -8.21
CA LYS A 13 -33.11 19.54 -9.05
C LYS A 13 -31.83 20.16 -9.60
N ILE A 14 -30.69 19.96 -8.94
CA ILE A 14 -29.38 20.49 -9.35
C ILE A 14 -28.79 19.65 -10.50
N THR A 15 -29.04 18.34 -10.51
CA THR A 15 -28.59 17.43 -11.58
C THR A 15 -29.36 17.61 -12.89
N ALA A 16 -30.61 18.09 -12.85
CA ALA A 16 -31.45 18.23 -14.04
C ALA A 16 -31.15 19.48 -14.91
N ASN A 17 -30.43 20.48 -14.39
CA ASN A 17 -30.27 21.79 -15.04
C ASN A 17 -28.85 22.08 -15.59
N SER A 18 -27.89 21.16 -15.47
CA SER A 18 -26.54 21.34 -16.02
C SER A 18 -26.48 20.90 -17.49
N GLY A 19 -26.92 21.76 -18.41
CA GLY A 19 -26.74 21.54 -19.84
C GLY A 19 -25.32 21.90 -20.28
N VAL A 20 -24.43 20.92 -20.47
CA VAL A 20 -23.16 21.10 -21.22
C VAL A 20 -22.75 19.82 -21.97
N ALA A 21 -22.17 20.05 -23.15
CA ALA A 21 -21.70 19.12 -24.16
C ALA A 21 -20.85 17.94 -23.64
N THR A 22 -21.16 16.77 -24.19
CA THR A 22 -20.48 15.49 -23.98
C THR A 22 -19.27 15.34 -24.89
N SER A 23 -18.08 15.11 -24.34
CA SER A 23 -17.02 14.36 -25.02
C SER A 23 -16.81 13.04 -24.28
N SER A 24 -17.12 11.94 -24.96
CA SER A 24 -17.00 10.59 -24.43
C SER A 24 -15.56 10.10 -24.54
N PHE A 25 -14.92 9.87 -23.39
CA PHE A 25 -13.74 9.01 -23.28
C PHE A 25 -14.11 7.82 -22.39
N ASN A 26 -13.95 6.63 -22.95
CA ASN A 26 -14.37 5.36 -22.35
C ASN A 26 -13.52 4.99 -21.12
N GLY A 27 -14.21 4.60 -20.05
CA GLY A 27 -13.84 3.45 -19.20
C GLY A 27 -12.72 3.63 -18.17
N ASN A 28 -12.86 4.55 -17.21
CA ASN A 28 -12.00 4.60 -16.01
C ASN A 28 -12.87 4.68 -14.73
N LEU A 29 -12.64 3.78 -13.75
CA LEU A 29 -13.20 3.86 -12.39
C LEU A 29 -12.64 5.03 -11.54
N LEU A 30 -11.76 5.85 -12.12
CA LEU A 30 -11.34 7.14 -11.58
C LEU A 30 -11.35 8.28 -12.62
N SER A 31 -11.96 8.12 -13.80
CA SER A 31 -12.41 9.32 -14.51
C SER A 31 -13.69 9.79 -13.83
N ALA A 32 -13.57 10.32 -12.61
CA ALA A 32 -14.56 11.29 -12.17
C ALA A 32 -14.54 12.36 -13.27
N GLN A 33 -15.58 12.41 -14.11
CA GLN A 33 -15.84 13.60 -14.89
C GLN A 33 -15.93 14.74 -13.85
N LYS A 34 -14.86 15.52 -13.75
CA LYS A 34 -14.79 16.65 -12.83
C LYS A 34 -15.69 17.72 -13.41
N THR A 35 -16.91 17.78 -12.92
CA THR A 35 -17.82 18.86 -13.24
C THR A 35 -17.58 19.98 -12.27
N GLY A 36 -17.36 21.19 -12.79
CA GLY A 36 -17.18 22.37 -11.95
C GLY A 36 -18.42 22.61 -11.10
N MET A 37 -18.24 22.74 -9.78
CA MET A 37 -19.30 23.12 -8.85
C MET A 37 -19.49 24.65 -8.91
N ARG A 38 -20.72 25.13 -8.76
CA ARG A 38 -20.95 26.58 -8.64
C ARG A 38 -20.21 27.10 -7.41
N LEU A 39 -19.49 28.20 -7.58
CA LEU A 39 -18.64 28.73 -6.50
C LEU A 39 -19.46 29.11 -5.25
N GLN A 40 -20.70 29.58 -5.44
CA GLN A 40 -21.62 29.88 -4.34
C GLN A 40 -21.93 28.66 -3.47
N ASP A 41 -22.15 27.49 -4.08
CA ASP A 41 -22.43 26.24 -3.37
C ASP A 41 -21.19 25.80 -2.58
N ALA A 42 -20.02 25.90 -3.19
CA ALA A 42 -18.75 25.59 -2.53
C ALA A 42 -18.50 26.49 -1.30
N ILE A 43 -18.76 27.81 -1.41
CA ILE A 43 -18.66 28.77 -0.30
C ILE A 43 -19.61 28.38 0.85
N GLU A 44 -20.84 27.98 0.52
CA GLU A 44 -21.82 27.58 1.53
C GLU A 44 -21.43 26.28 2.23
N ILE A 45 -20.90 25.30 1.50
CA ILE A 45 -20.33 24.06 2.06
C ILE A 45 -19.20 24.38 3.04
N LEU A 46 -18.27 25.29 2.68
CA LEU A 46 -17.21 25.72 3.60
C LEU A 46 -17.77 26.34 4.88
N ARG A 47 -18.79 27.21 4.77
CA ARG A 47 -19.43 27.84 5.93
C ARG A 47 -20.10 26.83 6.84
N GLN A 48 -20.80 25.84 6.28
CA GLN A 48 -21.40 24.75 7.04
C GLN A 48 -20.35 23.89 7.76
N GLY A 49 -19.18 23.71 7.15
CA GLY A 49 -18.02 23.07 7.78
C GLY A 49 -17.22 23.98 8.74
N GLY A 50 -17.68 25.21 8.99
CA GLY A 50 -17.02 26.13 9.93
C GLY A 50 -15.74 26.79 9.38
N ILE A 51 -15.60 26.85 8.05
CA ILE A 51 -14.55 27.59 7.34
C ILE A 51 -15.17 28.87 6.76
N GLY A 52 -14.66 30.01 7.21
CA GLY A 52 -15.09 31.31 6.71
C GLY A 52 -14.54 31.58 5.31
N PHE A 53 -15.36 32.18 4.45
CA PHE A 53 -14.94 32.73 3.16
C PHE A 53 -15.45 34.16 3.03
N ASN A 54 -14.51 35.11 2.93
CA ASN A 54 -14.82 36.54 2.93
C ASN A 54 -15.16 37.04 1.53
N GLY A 55 -16.18 36.47 0.91
CA GLY A 55 -16.59 36.82 -0.45
C GLY A 55 -18.05 36.50 -0.69
N LYS A 56 -18.65 37.17 -1.67
CA LYS A 56 -20.04 36.96 -2.09
C LYS A 56 -20.10 36.89 -3.61
N VAL A 57 -20.81 35.88 -4.11
CA VAL A 57 -21.17 35.80 -5.53
C VAL A 57 -22.40 36.69 -5.76
N VAL A 58 -22.34 37.51 -6.80
CA VAL A 58 -23.41 38.41 -7.23
C VAL A 58 -23.63 38.25 -8.74
N HIS A 59 -24.87 38.38 -9.19
CA HIS A 59 -25.25 38.17 -10.58
C HIS A 59 -25.52 39.47 -11.34
N CYS A 60 -25.54 40.61 -10.64
CA CYS A 60 -25.69 41.92 -11.24
C CYS A 60 -25.06 43.03 -10.39
N TRP A 61 -24.94 44.22 -10.98
CA TRP A 61 -24.36 45.38 -10.31
C TRP A 61 -25.17 45.87 -9.11
N TYR A 62 -26.50 45.70 -9.10
CA TYR A 62 -27.34 46.15 -7.97
C TYR A 62 -27.14 45.25 -6.74
N GLU A 63 -27.06 43.92 -6.92
CA GLU A 63 -26.71 42.99 -5.84
C GLU A 63 -25.34 43.28 -5.25
N ALA A 64 -24.38 43.68 -6.10
CA ALA A 64 -23.08 44.13 -5.64
C ALA A 64 -23.20 45.39 -4.78
N ALA A 65 -23.95 46.40 -5.23
CA ALA A 65 -24.17 47.63 -4.47
C ALA A 65 -24.83 47.37 -3.10
N GLU A 66 -25.81 46.48 -3.05
CA GLU A 66 -26.47 46.07 -1.80
C GLU A 66 -25.51 45.33 -0.86
N ALA A 67 -24.73 44.37 -1.39
CA ALA A 67 -23.75 43.60 -0.62
C ALA A 67 -22.63 44.47 0.00
N LEU A 68 -22.38 45.64 -0.59
CA LEU A 68 -21.32 46.57 -0.20
C LEU A 68 -21.80 47.65 0.78
N GLN A 69 -23.09 47.71 1.12
CA GLN A 69 -23.60 48.69 2.07
C GLN A 69 -22.87 48.61 3.42
N GLY A 70 -22.37 49.75 3.89
CA GLY A 70 -21.62 49.85 5.15
C GLY A 70 -20.20 49.28 5.12
N LYS A 71 -19.72 48.81 3.96
CA LYS A 71 -18.34 48.34 3.78
C LYS A 71 -17.39 49.50 3.44
N LYS A 72 -16.09 49.28 3.60
CA LYS A 72 -15.01 50.24 3.29
C LYS A 72 -13.78 49.47 2.80
N GLY A 73 -12.87 50.17 2.10
CA GLY A 73 -11.61 49.60 1.61
C GLY A 73 -11.63 49.24 0.13
N LEU A 74 -10.59 48.52 -0.29
CA LEU A 74 -10.43 48.02 -1.66
C LEU A 74 -11.00 46.61 -1.78
N PHE A 75 -11.39 46.24 -3.00
CA PHE A 75 -12.02 44.96 -3.32
C PHE A 75 -11.36 44.28 -4.51
N SER A 76 -11.46 42.95 -4.55
CA SER A 76 -11.24 42.14 -5.74
C SER A 76 -12.58 41.79 -6.38
N VAL A 77 -12.62 41.79 -7.71
CA VAL A 77 -13.80 41.43 -8.53
C VAL A 77 -13.37 40.39 -9.55
N LYS A 78 -13.90 39.17 -9.48
CA LYS A 78 -13.51 38.02 -10.30
C LYS A 78 -14.72 37.28 -10.84
N ALA A 79 -14.68 36.75 -12.06
CA ALA A 79 -15.68 35.78 -12.50
C ALA A 79 -15.74 34.57 -11.55
N ALA A 80 -16.93 34.14 -11.13
CA ALA A 80 -17.13 33.05 -10.18
C ALA A 80 -17.07 31.66 -10.85
N VAL A 81 -16.03 31.43 -11.65
CA VAL A 81 -15.82 30.22 -12.46
C VAL A 81 -14.59 29.42 -11.98
N ASN A 82 -14.63 28.10 -12.17
CA ASN A 82 -13.53 27.19 -11.83
C ASN A 82 -12.41 27.21 -12.90
N THR A 83 -11.73 28.34 -13.10
CA THR A 83 -10.66 28.48 -14.12
C THR A 83 -9.28 28.81 -13.52
N THR A 84 -8.21 28.55 -14.28
CA THR A 84 -6.80 28.77 -13.86
C THR A 84 -6.34 30.20 -14.15
N GLY A 85 -5.47 30.78 -13.30
CA GLY A 85 -5.04 32.19 -13.36
C GLY A 85 -4.63 32.75 -14.74
N LYS A 86 -4.02 31.96 -15.64
CA LYS A 86 -3.67 32.40 -17.00
C LYS A 86 -4.90 32.77 -17.86
N SER A 87 -6.00 32.01 -17.78
CA SER A 87 -7.21 32.30 -18.56
C SER A 87 -8.02 33.49 -18.01
N VAL A 88 -7.79 33.86 -16.74
CA VAL A 88 -8.57 34.89 -16.04
C VAL A 88 -8.04 36.31 -16.35
N SER A 89 -6.72 36.47 -16.47
CA SER A 89 -6.09 37.75 -16.85
C SER A 89 -6.25 38.09 -18.34
N GLU A 90 -6.30 37.09 -19.22
CA GLU A 90 -6.37 37.29 -20.68
C GLU A 90 -7.74 37.82 -21.16
N HIS A 91 -8.83 37.55 -20.42
CA HIS A 91 -10.19 37.91 -20.82
C HIS A 91 -10.76 39.11 -20.04
N GLY A 92 -9.97 39.79 -19.20
CA GLY A 92 -10.46 40.92 -18.41
C GLY A 92 -11.56 40.57 -17.40
N ILE A 93 -11.54 39.34 -16.87
CA ILE A 93 -12.56 38.81 -15.93
C ILE A 93 -12.07 38.80 -14.47
N PHE A 94 -11.03 39.59 -14.17
CA PHE A 94 -10.45 39.73 -12.84
C PHE A 94 -9.81 41.10 -12.64
N PHE A 95 -10.16 41.73 -11.52
CA PHE A 95 -9.65 43.03 -11.09
C PHE A 95 -9.28 42.98 -9.61
N LEU A 96 -8.12 43.55 -9.28
CA LEU A 96 -7.65 43.76 -7.91
C LEU A 96 -7.68 45.26 -7.59
N ASP A 97 -7.58 45.58 -6.29
CA ASP A 97 -7.48 46.96 -5.80
C ASP A 97 -8.62 47.89 -6.28
N VAL A 98 -9.81 47.35 -6.48
CA VAL A 98 -10.98 48.10 -6.95
C VAL A 98 -11.55 48.94 -5.80
N PRO A 99 -11.64 50.28 -5.93
CA PRO A 99 -12.31 51.11 -4.93
C PRO A 99 -13.78 50.73 -4.77
N LEU A 100 -14.30 50.79 -3.53
CA LEU A 100 -15.68 50.41 -3.18
C LEU A 100 -16.75 50.96 -4.16
N ASN A 101 -16.61 52.23 -4.55
CA ASN A 101 -17.53 52.93 -5.45
C ASN A 101 -17.49 52.45 -6.92
N GLU A 102 -16.43 51.73 -7.31
CA GLU A 102 -16.23 51.22 -8.66
C GLU A 102 -16.63 49.75 -8.81
N VAL A 103 -16.81 49.02 -7.70
CA VAL A 103 -17.13 47.59 -7.72
C VAL A 103 -18.38 47.26 -8.54
N PRO A 104 -19.53 47.96 -8.42
CA PRO A 104 -20.71 47.65 -9.24
C PRO A 104 -20.46 47.77 -10.74
N ALA A 105 -19.65 48.76 -11.16
CA ALA A 105 -19.28 48.93 -12.57
C ALA A 105 -18.37 47.79 -13.04
N LYS A 106 -17.39 47.38 -12.21
CA LYS A 106 -16.51 46.25 -12.52
C LYS A 106 -17.25 44.90 -12.55
N VAL A 107 -18.27 44.69 -11.73
CA VAL A 107 -19.14 43.51 -11.82
C VAL A 107 -19.81 43.43 -13.19
N ASN A 108 -20.36 44.54 -13.68
CA ASN A 108 -20.98 44.59 -15.00
C ASN A 108 -19.96 44.35 -16.13
N GLU A 109 -18.76 44.90 -16.00
CA GLU A 109 -17.65 44.66 -16.94
C GLU A 109 -17.25 43.17 -17.00
N VAL A 110 -17.10 42.51 -15.85
CA VAL A 110 -16.78 41.08 -15.79
C VAL A 110 -17.89 40.24 -16.43
N LEU A 111 -19.17 40.50 -16.14
CA LEU A 111 -20.29 39.75 -16.74
C LEU A 111 -20.31 39.86 -18.27
N ASN A 112 -20.10 41.06 -18.81
CA ASN A 112 -20.02 41.27 -20.26
C ASN A 112 -18.81 40.54 -20.86
N ASN A 113 -17.67 40.57 -20.18
CA ASN A 113 -16.46 39.88 -20.63
C ASN A 113 -16.61 38.36 -20.60
N MET A 114 -17.31 37.81 -19.60
CA MET A 114 -17.69 36.39 -19.55
C MET A 114 -18.55 36.00 -20.75
N GLU A 115 -19.59 36.77 -21.05
CA GLU A 115 -20.48 36.51 -22.19
C GLU A 115 -19.73 36.57 -23.53
N ASN A 116 -18.86 37.58 -23.70
CA ASN A 116 -18.02 37.72 -24.89
C ASN A 116 -17.01 36.57 -25.06
N ALA A 117 -16.56 35.98 -23.95
CA ALA A 117 -15.66 34.84 -23.94
C ALA A 117 -16.39 33.49 -24.04
N GLY A 118 -17.72 33.48 -24.21
CA GLY A 118 -18.52 32.25 -24.27
C GLY A 118 -18.62 31.51 -22.93
N MET A 119 -18.40 32.20 -21.81
CA MET A 119 -18.54 31.66 -20.46
C MET A 119 -19.96 31.81 -19.95
N ASP A 120 -20.38 30.90 -19.07
CA ASP A 120 -21.69 30.93 -18.44
C ASP A 120 -21.80 32.07 -17.40
N LYS A 121 -22.51 33.14 -17.75
CA LYS A 121 -22.74 34.30 -16.86
C LYS A 121 -23.64 33.99 -15.66
N GLU A 122 -24.41 32.91 -15.70
CA GLU A 122 -25.23 32.47 -14.56
C GLU A 122 -24.37 32.02 -13.38
N GLN A 123 -23.08 31.74 -13.60
CA GLN A 123 -22.11 31.50 -12.52
C GLN A 123 -21.89 32.75 -11.65
N GLY A 124 -22.10 33.95 -12.19
CA GLY A 124 -21.98 35.22 -11.48
C GLY A 124 -20.53 35.72 -11.31
N VAL A 125 -20.38 36.75 -10.47
CA VAL A 125 -19.12 37.44 -10.16
C VAL A 125 -18.87 37.37 -8.66
N LEU A 126 -17.69 36.93 -8.27
CA LEU A 126 -17.21 36.98 -6.90
C LEU A 126 -16.68 38.39 -6.57
N ILE A 127 -17.26 39.01 -5.55
CA ILE A 127 -16.74 40.22 -4.91
C ILE A 127 -16.20 39.90 -3.51
N GLN A 128 -15.02 40.40 -3.19
CA GLN A 128 -14.33 40.13 -1.93
C GLN A 128 -13.49 41.35 -1.50
N PRO A 129 -13.44 41.71 -0.20
CA PRO A 129 -12.49 42.71 0.28
C PRO A 129 -11.05 42.28 -0.01
N MET A 130 -10.18 43.21 -0.39
CA MET A 130 -8.76 42.91 -0.58
C MET A 130 -8.17 42.31 0.69
N ALA A 131 -7.55 41.14 0.53
CA ALA A 131 -6.97 40.42 1.64
C ALA A 131 -5.73 41.14 2.18
N GLU A 132 -5.57 41.18 3.51
CA GLU A 132 -4.37 41.71 4.15
C GLU A 132 -3.15 40.82 3.84
N ASN A 133 -1.94 41.37 3.99
CA ASN A 133 -0.70 40.60 3.82
C ASN A 133 -0.57 39.48 4.88
N GLY A 134 -0.25 38.26 4.44
CA GLY A 134 -0.05 37.10 5.31
C GLY A 134 0.89 36.05 4.70
N LEU A 135 0.97 34.87 5.33
CA LEU A 135 1.63 33.72 4.69
C LEU A 135 0.73 33.19 3.58
N HIS A 136 1.26 33.00 2.38
CA HIS A 136 0.53 32.34 1.30
C HIS A 136 0.77 30.83 1.37
N MET A 137 -0.30 30.10 1.59
CA MET A 137 -0.35 28.64 1.58
C MET A 137 -1.32 28.17 0.50
N MET A 138 -1.35 26.87 0.28
CA MET A 138 -2.37 26.19 -0.50
C MET A 138 -2.95 25.06 0.35
N ALA A 139 -4.27 24.90 0.29
CA ALA A 139 -4.97 23.75 0.82
C ALA A 139 -5.80 23.09 -0.28
N ASP A 140 -5.83 21.77 -0.30
CA ASP A 140 -6.59 20.99 -1.26
C ASP A 140 -7.26 19.82 -0.51
N MET A 141 -8.57 19.70 -0.63
CA MET A 141 -9.34 18.56 -0.11
C MET A 141 -9.81 17.75 -1.31
N ARG A 142 -9.51 16.46 -1.32
CA ARG A 142 -9.91 15.53 -2.38
C ARG A 142 -10.69 14.36 -1.81
N GLN A 143 -11.78 14.01 -2.48
CA GLN A 143 -12.50 12.78 -2.22
C GLN A 143 -11.82 11.62 -2.92
N THR A 144 -11.63 10.53 -2.19
CA THR A 144 -11.05 9.29 -2.70
C THR A 144 -11.99 8.12 -2.38
N PRO A 145 -11.83 6.96 -3.04
CA PRO A 145 -12.59 5.75 -2.69
C PRO A 145 -12.42 5.30 -1.23
N PHE A 146 -11.36 5.76 -0.55
CA PHE A 146 -11.05 5.39 0.84
C PHE A 146 -11.47 6.44 1.87
N GLY A 147 -11.95 7.60 1.42
CA GLY A 147 -12.28 8.75 2.26
C GLY A 147 -11.57 10.04 1.83
N PRO A 148 -11.85 11.17 2.50
CA PRO A 148 -11.26 12.45 2.15
C PRO A 148 -9.78 12.54 2.54
N VAL A 149 -9.00 13.17 1.67
CA VAL A 149 -7.59 13.54 1.90
C VAL A 149 -7.50 15.05 1.88
N VAL A 150 -6.76 15.62 2.84
CA VAL A 150 -6.40 17.05 2.84
C VAL A 150 -4.91 17.19 2.65
N ILE A 151 -4.51 18.08 1.75
CA ILE A 151 -3.13 18.40 1.40
C ILE A 151 -2.88 19.87 1.74
N LEU A 152 -1.84 20.14 2.53
CA LEU A 152 -1.36 21.48 2.84
C LEU A 152 0.06 21.66 2.29
N LYS A 153 0.32 22.77 1.61
CA LYS A 153 1.66 23.15 1.13
C LYS A 153 1.83 24.67 1.06
N LEU A 154 3.04 25.13 0.77
CA LEU A 154 3.29 26.55 0.49
C LEU A 154 2.67 26.95 -0.86
N GLY A 155 2.06 28.15 -0.90
CA GLY A 155 1.40 28.69 -2.10
C GLY A 155 2.14 29.89 -2.69
N GLY A 156 1.77 30.29 -3.92
CA GLY A 156 2.37 31.38 -4.68
C GLY A 156 3.16 30.93 -5.92
N ASP A 157 3.59 31.89 -6.76
CA ASP A 157 4.29 31.65 -8.04
C ASP A 157 5.67 30.97 -7.91
N ALA A 158 6.20 30.86 -6.68
CA ALA A 158 7.47 30.20 -6.37
C ALA A 158 7.31 28.68 -6.12
N SER A 159 6.33 28.03 -6.74
CA SER A 159 5.96 26.62 -6.46
C SER A 159 6.94 25.54 -6.98
N GLU A 160 8.10 25.93 -7.51
CA GLU A 160 9.07 25.00 -8.12
C GLU A 160 10.16 24.47 -7.17
N GLU A 161 10.21 24.91 -5.91
CA GLU A 161 11.12 24.33 -4.91
C GLU A 161 10.46 23.19 -4.12
N LYS A 162 11.28 22.22 -3.69
CA LYS A 162 10.95 21.09 -2.81
C LYS A 162 10.26 21.57 -1.52
N THR A 163 8.95 21.78 -1.59
CA THR A 163 8.13 22.23 -0.46
C THR A 163 7.61 21.02 0.31
N ILE A 164 7.72 21.08 1.65
CA ILE A 164 7.15 20.04 2.51
C ILE A 164 5.64 20.04 2.31
N THR A 165 5.13 18.92 1.81
CA THR A 165 3.69 18.68 1.66
C THR A 165 3.21 17.90 2.87
N VAL A 166 2.21 18.44 3.56
CA VAL A 166 1.57 17.80 4.71
C VAL A 166 0.25 17.20 4.25
N LYS A 167 -0.04 15.98 4.68
CA LYS A 167 -1.26 15.26 4.29
C LYS A 167 -1.99 14.76 5.52
N ALA A 168 -3.31 14.91 5.53
CA ALA A 168 -4.20 14.37 6.54
C ALA A 168 -5.27 13.51 5.86
N PHE A 169 -5.70 12.43 6.51
CA PHE A 169 -6.64 11.47 5.94
C PHE A 169 -7.56 10.85 6.99
N GLY A 170 -8.80 10.61 6.56
CA GLY A 170 -9.81 9.93 7.35
C GLY A 170 -10.24 10.72 8.58
N GLU A 171 -10.69 10.02 9.61
CA GLU A 171 -11.15 10.64 10.86
C GLU A 171 -9.97 11.13 11.72
N MET A 172 -10.09 12.35 12.25
CA MET A 172 -9.06 12.99 13.06
C MET A 172 -9.14 12.52 14.52
N THR A 173 -8.18 11.70 14.95
CA THR A 173 -7.98 11.36 16.37
C THR A 173 -7.01 12.34 17.01
N GLN A 174 -6.95 12.38 18.35
CA GLN A 174 -6.00 13.23 19.07
C GLN A 174 -4.55 12.97 18.64
N LYS A 175 -4.14 11.70 18.52
CA LYS A 175 -2.77 11.34 18.10
C LYS A 175 -2.49 11.71 16.64
N LYS A 176 -3.47 11.51 15.74
CA LYS A 176 -3.35 11.97 14.34
C LYS A 176 -3.18 13.49 14.27
N ARG A 177 -3.89 14.22 15.13
CA ARG A 177 -3.79 15.67 15.25
C ARG A 177 -2.41 16.10 15.74
N GLU A 178 -1.88 15.48 16.79
CA GLU A 178 -0.52 15.75 17.29
C GLU A 178 0.53 15.52 16.18
N ARG A 179 0.42 14.41 15.44
CA ARG A 179 1.30 14.11 14.30
C ARG A 179 1.15 15.12 13.16
N LEU A 180 -0.07 15.56 12.88
CA LEU A 180 -0.34 16.59 11.88
C LEU A 180 0.29 17.93 12.29
N GLU A 181 0.14 18.33 13.55
CA GLU A 181 0.77 19.54 14.12
C GLU A 181 2.30 19.48 14.01
N GLU A 182 2.91 18.33 14.32
CA GLU A 182 4.35 18.11 14.14
C GLU A 182 4.80 18.23 12.67
N GLN A 183 4.00 17.72 11.73
CA GLN A 183 4.30 17.83 10.30
C GLN A 183 4.18 19.26 9.80
N ILE A 184 3.14 19.98 10.21
CA ILE A 184 2.93 21.40 9.89
C ILE A 184 4.10 22.24 10.43
N ALA A 185 4.54 21.97 11.67
CA ALA A 185 5.65 22.68 12.30
C ALA A 185 6.99 22.51 11.54
N LYS A 186 7.14 21.44 10.74
CA LYS A 186 8.35 21.22 9.93
C LYS A 186 8.41 22.09 8.68
N ILE A 187 7.28 22.63 8.20
CA ILE A 187 7.24 23.51 7.02
C ILE A 187 8.16 24.72 7.28
N PRO A 188 9.16 25.00 6.42
CA PRO A 188 10.18 26.03 6.69
C PRO A 188 9.61 27.42 7.01
N ALA A 189 8.53 27.82 6.33
CA ALA A 189 7.86 29.09 6.57
C ALA A 189 7.07 29.13 7.90
N ILE A 190 6.64 27.96 8.40
CA ILE A 190 5.91 27.80 9.67
C ILE A 190 6.88 27.71 10.86
N LYS A 191 8.11 27.23 10.67
CA LYS A 191 9.14 27.24 11.74
C LYS A 191 9.36 28.64 12.34
N ARG A 192 9.19 29.69 11.51
CA ARG A 192 9.29 31.10 11.93
C ARG A 192 7.97 31.69 12.45
N ARG A 193 6.88 30.91 12.40
CA ARG A 193 5.52 31.25 12.79
C ARG A 193 4.80 30.07 13.48
N PRO A 194 5.33 29.57 14.61
CA PRO A 194 4.77 28.42 15.31
C PRO A 194 3.32 28.63 15.78
N GLU A 195 2.87 29.88 15.92
CA GLU A 195 1.48 30.23 16.23
C GLU A 195 0.48 29.75 15.18
N LEU A 196 0.92 29.48 13.94
CA LEU A 196 0.08 29.00 12.84
C LEU A 196 -0.17 27.48 12.85
N VAL A 197 0.58 26.72 13.66
CA VAL A 197 0.52 25.24 13.65
C VAL A 197 -0.88 24.74 14.02
N LYS A 198 -1.40 25.18 15.18
CA LYS A 198 -2.73 24.74 15.65
C LYS A 198 -3.87 25.23 14.75
N PRO A 199 -3.92 26.50 14.33
CA PRO A 199 -4.92 26.95 13.36
C PRO A 199 -4.93 26.14 12.07
N LEU A 200 -3.76 25.78 11.51
CA LEU A 200 -3.67 24.98 10.28
C LEU A 200 -4.15 23.54 10.49
N ALA A 201 -3.87 22.95 11.66
CA ALA A 201 -4.39 21.64 12.02
C ALA A 201 -5.92 21.66 12.17
N ASP A 202 -6.48 22.67 12.85
CA ASP A 202 -7.93 22.90 12.95
C ASP A 202 -8.59 23.07 11.58
N PHE A 203 -7.92 23.80 10.68
CA PHE A 203 -8.39 24.02 9.32
C PHE A 203 -8.44 22.72 8.51
N ALA A 204 -7.38 21.91 8.58
CA ALA A 204 -7.34 20.61 7.90
C ALA A 204 -8.39 19.63 8.46
N GLU A 205 -8.59 19.60 9.78
CA GLU A 205 -9.63 18.78 10.42
C GLU A 205 -11.04 19.17 9.94
N LYS A 206 -11.33 20.47 9.82
CA LYS A 206 -12.60 20.95 9.25
C LYS A 206 -12.77 20.55 7.79
N LEU A 207 -11.71 20.60 6.97
CA LEU A 207 -11.77 20.15 5.58
C LEU A 207 -12.02 18.64 5.47
N LEU A 208 -11.38 17.82 6.31
CA LEU A 208 -11.66 16.38 6.37
C LEU A 208 -13.12 16.11 6.73
N LYS A 209 -13.65 16.86 7.70
CA LYS A 209 -15.07 16.78 8.08
C LYS A 209 -15.99 17.17 6.92
N ILE A 210 -15.67 18.23 6.17
CA ILE A 210 -16.42 18.61 4.96
C ILE A 210 -16.44 17.46 3.95
N GLY A 211 -15.30 16.85 3.64
CA GLY A 211 -15.26 15.72 2.72
C GLY A 211 -16.09 14.52 3.20
N LYS A 212 -16.12 14.27 4.52
CA LYS A 212 -16.96 13.22 5.14
C LYS A 212 -18.46 13.54 5.04
N ASP A 213 -18.84 14.78 5.34
CA ASP A 213 -20.24 15.22 5.38
C ASP A 213 -20.83 15.45 3.97
N PHE A 214 -19.99 15.73 2.98
CA PHE A 214 -20.38 16.02 1.59
C PHE A 214 -19.63 15.13 0.56
N PRO A 215 -19.90 13.81 0.51
CA PRO A 215 -19.12 12.86 -0.30
C PRO A 215 -19.24 13.04 -1.83
N HIS A 216 -20.18 13.86 -2.31
CA HIS A 216 -20.32 14.23 -3.72
C HIS A 216 -19.35 15.36 -4.14
N VAL A 217 -18.74 16.05 -3.17
CA VAL A 217 -17.69 17.03 -3.41
C VAL A 217 -16.41 16.26 -3.71
N GLY A 218 -15.98 16.29 -4.97
CA GLY A 218 -14.80 15.57 -5.42
C GLY A 218 -13.50 16.26 -5.05
N GLU A 219 -13.47 17.58 -5.13
CA GLU A 219 -12.28 18.37 -4.83
C GLU A 219 -12.67 19.78 -4.39
N ILE A 220 -11.96 20.33 -3.40
CA ILE A 220 -11.98 21.73 -3.01
C ILE A 220 -10.53 22.21 -2.92
N GLU A 221 -10.14 23.09 -3.84
CA GLU A 221 -8.81 23.67 -3.89
C GLU A 221 -8.85 25.15 -3.49
N MET A 222 -7.92 25.54 -2.61
CA MET A 222 -7.78 26.89 -2.09
C MET A 222 -6.36 27.38 -2.31
N ASN A 223 -6.20 28.26 -3.30
CA ASN A 223 -4.90 28.78 -3.69
C ASN A 223 -5.01 30.24 -4.22
N PRO A 224 -4.74 31.27 -3.40
CA PRO A 224 -4.06 31.18 -2.11
C PRO A 224 -4.99 30.98 -0.90
N LEU A 225 -4.45 30.31 0.11
CA LEU A 225 -4.91 30.30 1.50
C LEU A 225 -4.01 31.25 2.31
N ILE A 226 -4.56 32.34 2.84
CA ILE A 226 -3.77 33.32 3.60
C ILE A 226 -3.82 33.00 5.10
N CYS A 227 -2.63 32.89 5.71
CA CYS A 227 -2.47 32.71 7.16
C CYS A 227 -1.93 33.99 7.80
N TYR A 228 -2.73 34.58 8.69
CA TYR A 228 -2.45 35.87 9.33
C TYR A 228 -1.68 35.69 10.65
N LYS A 229 -0.98 36.75 11.08
CA LYS A 229 -0.17 36.73 12.33
C LYS A 229 -1.02 36.49 13.59
N ASP A 230 -2.30 36.82 13.55
CA ASP A 230 -3.24 36.61 14.67
C ASP A 230 -3.84 35.20 14.69
N GLY A 231 -3.38 34.29 13.82
CA GLY A 231 -3.85 32.91 13.73
C GLY A 231 -5.08 32.71 12.84
N ARG A 232 -5.67 33.78 12.28
CA ARG A 232 -6.74 33.63 11.28
C ARG A 232 -6.21 32.93 10.02
N ILE A 233 -7.03 32.06 9.44
CA ILE A 233 -6.79 31.40 8.15
C ILE A 233 -7.97 31.71 7.24
N SER A 234 -7.71 32.28 6.07
CA SER A 234 -8.75 32.66 5.11
C SER A 234 -8.41 32.16 3.71
N PRO A 235 -9.28 31.35 3.09
CA PRO A 235 -9.21 31.12 1.66
C PRO A 235 -9.53 32.43 0.93
N VAL A 236 -8.77 32.74 -0.11
CA VAL A 236 -8.94 33.94 -0.94
C VAL A 236 -9.42 33.55 -2.34
N ASP A 237 -8.86 32.47 -2.87
CA ASP A 237 -9.40 31.83 -4.07
C ASP A 237 -9.89 30.42 -3.75
N LEU A 238 -10.89 29.97 -4.50
CA LEU A 238 -11.57 28.71 -4.29
C LEU A 238 -11.96 28.10 -5.64
N ARG A 239 -11.66 26.83 -5.81
CA ARG A 239 -12.14 25.99 -6.90
C ARG A 239 -12.77 24.75 -6.31
N ALA A 240 -13.89 24.33 -6.85
CA ALA A 240 -14.57 23.13 -6.36
C ALA A 240 -15.13 22.32 -7.52
N PHE A 241 -15.05 21.00 -7.39
CA PHE A 241 -15.51 20.04 -8.39
C PHE A 241 -16.37 18.99 -7.70
N THR A 242 -17.43 18.56 -8.36
CA THR A 242 -18.16 17.35 -7.96
C THR A 242 -17.46 16.13 -8.51
N SER A 243 -17.56 15.01 -7.79
CA SER A 243 -17.14 13.70 -8.30
C SER A 243 -18.31 12.73 -8.27
N ASN A 244 -18.48 11.99 -9.36
CA ASN A 244 -19.26 10.75 -9.36
C ASN A 244 -18.30 9.61 -8.99
N LEU A 245 -17.92 9.53 -7.72
CA LEU A 245 -17.27 8.33 -7.21
C LEU A 245 -18.37 7.28 -7.05
N GLU A 246 -18.38 6.29 -7.93
CA GLU A 246 -19.30 5.16 -7.78
C GLU A 246 -18.92 4.37 -6.52
N PRO A 247 -19.89 3.95 -5.70
CA PRO A 247 -19.63 3.01 -4.62
C PRO A 247 -18.92 1.77 -5.18
N GLY A 248 -17.83 1.34 -4.53
CA GLY A 248 -17.16 0.10 -4.91
C GLY A 248 -18.16 -1.04 -5.02
N ARG A 249 -18.02 -1.88 -6.06
CA ARG A 249 -18.93 -3.00 -6.30
C ARG A 249 -18.96 -3.89 -5.06
N VAL A 250 -20.15 -4.11 -4.50
CA VAL A 250 -20.31 -5.05 -3.38
C VAL A 250 -19.93 -6.45 -3.89
N PRO A 251 -19.10 -7.20 -3.16
CA PRO A 251 -18.78 -8.57 -3.53
C PRO A 251 -20.05 -9.37 -3.76
N ALA A 252 -20.10 -10.14 -4.85
CA ALA A 252 -21.22 -11.03 -5.13
C ALA A 252 -21.33 -12.18 -4.11
N MET A 253 -20.30 -12.36 -3.29
CA MET A 253 -20.10 -13.49 -2.38
C MET A 253 -19.80 -12.99 -0.97
N SER A 254 -20.34 -13.65 0.06
CA SER A 254 -20.00 -13.37 1.46
C SER A 254 -18.59 -13.88 1.79
N GLN A 255 -17.98 -13.33 2.84
CA GLN A 255 -16.66 -13.79 3.30
C GLN A 255 -16.68 -15.28 3.71
N GLU A 256 -17.75 -15.74 4.37
CA GLU A 256 -17.89 -17.14 4.79
C GLU A 256 -17.92 -18.10 3.59
N GLU A 257 -18.69 -17.76 2.56
CA GLU A 257 -18.75 -18.57 1.34
C GLU A 257 -17.44 -18.51 0.57
N PHE A 258 -16.79 -17.35 0.51
CA PHE A 258 -15.46 -17.21 -0.09
C PHE A 258 -14.43 -18.11 0.60
N ASN A 259 -14.39 -18.10 1.94
CA ASN A 259 -13.49 -18.95 2.72
C ASN A 259 -13.74 -20.42 2.41
N ARG A 260 -15.00 -20.86 2.42
CA ARG A 260 -15.39 -22.26 2.12
C ARG A 260 -14.93 -22.70 0.73
N LEU A 261 -15.13 -21.84 -0.29
CA LEU A 261 -14.74 -22.14 -1.67
C LEU A 261 -13.21 -22.08 -1.87
N MET A 262 -12.51 -21.18 -1.16
CA MET A 262 -11.05 -21.13 -1.16
C MET A 262 -10.42 -22.33 -0.45
N ASP A 263 -11.03 -22.85 0.62
CA ASP A 263 -10.55 -24.05 1.31
C ASP A 263 -10.59 -25.28 0.40
N CYS A 264 -11.61 -25.41 -0.47
CA CYS A 264 -11.66 -26.43 -1.53
C CYS A 264 -10.45 -26.35 -2.49
N MET A 265 -9.84 -25.18 -2.65
CA MET A 265 -8.68 -24.99 -3.51
C MET A 265 -7.35 -25.14 -2.76
N VAL A 266 -7.31 -24.72 -1.49
CA VAL A 266 -6.11 -24.76 -0.64
C VAL A 266 -5.83 -26.16 -0.10
N ASN A 267 -6.86 -26.94 0.19
CA ASN A 267 -6.73 -28.31 0.67
C ASN A 267 -7.79 -29.24 0.00
N PRO A 268 -7.73 -29.43 -1.32
CA PRO A 268 -8.65 -30.30 -2.04
C PRO A 268 -8.48 -31.76 -1.60
N ALA A 269 -9.60 -32.47 -1.46
CA ALA A 269 -9.62 -33.93 -1.39
C ALA A 269 -9.55 -34.53 -2.81
N VAL A 270 -10.20 -33.88 -3.79
CA VAL A 270 -10.21 -34.34 -5.20
C VAL A 270 -9.83 -33.20 -6.14
N LEU A 271 -8.76 -33.40 -6.91
CA LEU A 271 -8.21 -32.45 -7.88
C LEU A 271 -8.28 -33.01 -9.30
N PHE A 272 -8.87 -32.26 -10.24
CA PHE A 272 -8.89 -32.66 -11.65
C PHE A 272 -7.93 -31.80 -12.48
N VAL A 273 -7.15 -32.45 -13.34
CA VAL A 273 -6.17 -31.80 -14.23
C VAL A 273 -6.60 -31.95 -15.67
N VAL A 274 -6.89 -30.84 -16.33
CA VAL A 274 -7.39 -30.81 -17.72
C VAL A 274 -6.25 -30.72 -18.71
N ALA A 275 -6.33 -31.55 -19.76
CA ALA A 275 -5.38 -31.63 -20.86
C ALA A 275 -3.91 -31.78 -20.38
N PRO A 276 -3.61 -32.79 -19.54
CA PRO A 276 -2.26 -32.97 -19.01
C PRO A 276 -1.24 -33.26 -20.12
N ASN A 277 0.01 -32.90 -19.84
CA ASN A 277 1.15 -33.22 -20.68
C ASN A 277 2.19 -33.98 -19.87
N GLY A 278 2.32 -35.28 -20.11
CA GLY A 278 3.21 -36.16 -19.34
C GLY A 278 4.68 -36.16 -19.79
N LYS A 279 5.04 -35.44 -20.86
CA LYS A 279 6.42 -35.33 -21.36
C LYS A 279 6.78 -33.89 -21.70
N PHE A 280 7.98 -33.48 -21.29
CA PHE A 280 8.51 -32.16 -21.62
C PHE A 280 8.77 -32.02 -23.12
N LYS A 281 8.39 -30.87 -23.68
CA LYS A 281 8.72 -30.49 -25.05
C LYS A 281 9.03 -28.99 -25.12
N MET A 282 10.09 -28.64 -25.84
CA MET A 282 10.52 -27.26 -26.05
C MET A 282 9.62 -26.48 -27.03
N ASP A 283 8.86 -27.16 -27.90
CA ASP A 283 8.03 -26.56 -28.96
C ASP A 283 6.63 -26.11 -28.50
N GLY A 284 6.45 -25.90 -27.19
CA GLY A 284 5.23 -25.38 -26.57
C GLY A 284 4.58 -26.35 -25.59
N GLY A 285 3.78 -25.80 -24.65
CA GLY A 285 3.12 -26.59 -23.61
C GLY A 285 4.00 -26.94 -22.41
N VAL A 286 5.01 -26.12 -22.16
CA VAL A 286 5.87 -26.20 -20.97
C VAL A 286 5.05 -26.00 -19.70
N GLU A 287 4.14 -25.02 -19.70
CA GLU A 287 3.25 -24.70 -18.58
C GLU A 287 2.33 -25.89 -18.26
N ARG A 288 1.73 -26.50 -19.29
CA ARG A 288 0.93 -27.73 -19.11
C ARG A 288 1.74 -28.89 -18.58
N PHE A 289 2.98 -29.05 -19.03
CA PHE A 289 3.87 -30.09 -18.52
C PHE A 289 4.20 -29.87 -17.04
N LEU A 290 4.59 -28.64 -16.67
CA LEU A 290 4.92 -28.28 -15.29
C LEU A 290 3.71 -28.42 -14.37
N MET A 291 2.53 -27.93 -14.78
CA MET A 291 1.26 -28.16 -14.08
C MET A 291 1.00 -29.66 -13.84
N THR A 292 1.20 -30.49 -14.86
CA THR A 292 0.99 -31.94 -14.77
C THR A 292 1.98 -32.58 -13.80
N ALA A 293 3.26 -32.23 -13.89
CA ALA A 293 4.31 -32.75 -13.00
C ALA A 293 4.06 -32.35 -11.55
N ASN A 294 3.66 -31.09 -11.31
CA ASN A 294 3.36 -30.56 -9.98
C ASN A 294 2.13 -31.22 -9.35
N ALA A 295 1.06 -31.39 -10.13
CA ALA A 295 -0.13 -32.12 -9.70
C ALA A 295 0.17 -33.61 -9.42
N MET A 296 1.03 -34.25 -10.22
CA MET A 296 1.48 -35.62 -9.93
C MET A 296 2.26 -35.71 -8.61
N ARG A 297 3.13 -34.75 -8.29
CA ARG A 297 3.80 -34.71 -6.99
C ARG A 297 2.81 -34.58 -5.83
N THR A 298 1.76 -33.78 -6.01
CA THR A 298 0.64 -33.68 -5.06
C THR A 298 -0.01 -35.05 -4.85
N SER A 299 -0.32 -35.77 -5.94
CA SER A 299 -0.93 -37.11 -5.88
C SER A 299 -0.08 -38.17 -5.18
N LEU A 300 1.25 -38.01 -5.19
CA LEU A 300 2.20 -38.96 -4.60
C LEU A 300 2.57 -38.59 -3.16
N GLY A 301 2.11 -37.44 -2.67
CA GLY A 301 2.35 -36.98 -1.32
C GLY A 301 1.43 -37.63 -0.29
N ASP A 302 1.85 -37.64 0.97
CA ASP A 302 0.99 -37.99 2.10
C ASP A 302 0.20 -36.75 2.55
N ASN A 303 -0.81 -36.39 1.75
CA ASN A 303 -1.68 -35.22 1.95
C ASN A 303 -3.19 -35.53 1.84
N GLY A 304 -3.55 -36.73 1.38
CA GLY A 304 -4.96 -37.12 1.20
C GLY A 304 -5.65 -36.51 -0.02
N CYS A 305 -4.91 -35.86 -0.93
CA CYS A 305 -5.45 -35.30 -2.18
C CYS A 305 -5.35 -36.33 -3.32
N GLU A 306 -6.49 -36.76 -3.85
CA GLU A 306 -6.57 -37.61 -5.04
C GLU A 306 -6.56 -36.77 -6.32
N VAL A 307 -5.69 -37.11 -7.27
CA VAL A 307 -5.54 -36.36 -8.53
C VAL A 307 -5.98 -37.21 -9.71
N TYR A 308 -6.87 -36.64 -10.53
CA TYR A 308 -7.42 -37.30 -11.71
C TYR A 308 -7.19 -36.48 -12.98
N PHE A 309 -6.98 -37.16 -14.10
CA PHE A 309 -6.55 -36.55 -15.35
C PHE A 309 -7.65 -36.59 -16.41
N ILE A 310 -7.93 -35.45 -17.04
CA ILE A 310 -8.96 -35.31 -18.07
C ILE A 310 -8.30 -35.07 -19.43
N HIS A 311 -8.47 -36.00 -20.37
CA HIS A 311 -7.92 -35.89 -21.72
C HIS A 311 -8.87 -36.51 -22.76
N PRO A 312 -9.33 -35.74 -23.78
CA PRO A 312 -10.41 -36.18 -24.68
C PRO A 312 -10.01 -37.35 -25.59
N LYS A 313 -8.71 -37.54 -25.85
CA LYS A 313 -8.19 -38.53 -26.82
C LYS A 313 -7.34 -39.66 -26.22
N LYS A 314 -6.93 -39.55 -24.97
CA LYS A 314 -5.97 -40.49 -24.35
C LYS A 314 -6.64 -41.11 -23.15
N ASP A 315 -6.60 -42.42 -23.06
CA ASP A 315 -7.13 -43.21 -21.95
C ASP A 315 -6.08 -43.46 -20.87
N LYS A 316 -4.79 -43.42 -21.23
CA LYS A 316 -3.63 -43.52 -20.33
C LYS A 316 -2.48 -42.59 -20.75
N MET A 317 -1.61 -42.25 -19.80
CA MET A 317 -0.43 -41.43 -20.03
C MET A 317 0.73 -41.78 -19.10
N ASP A 318 1.95 -41.79 -19.62
CA ASP A 318 3.17 -41.84 -18.81
C ASP A 318 3.57 -40.43 -18.37
N MET A 319 3.90 -40.27 -17.09
CA MET A 319 4.21 -38.99 -16.45
C MET A 319 5.70 -38.90 -16.10
N HIS A 320 6.36 -37.81 -16.50
CA HIS A 320 7.79 -37.61 -16.32
C HIS A 320 8.09 -36.36 -15.49
N ASP A 321 9.23 -36.34 -14.81
CA ASP A 321 9.77 -35.15 -14.16
C ASP A 321 10.53 -34.26 -15.14
N PHE A 322 11.04 -33.12 -14.65
CA PHE A 322 11.79 -32.15 -15.44
C PHE A 322 13.13 -32.69 -15.95
N GLU A 323 13.71 -33.69 -15.27
CA GLU A 323 14.93 -34.38 -15.70
C GLU A 323 14.65 -35.45 -16.77
N GLY A 324 13.38 -35.71 -17.06
CA GLY A 324 12.94 -36.71 -18.02
C GLY A 324 12.82 -38.11 -17.42
N ASN A 325 12.90 -38.27 -16.10
CA ASN A 325 12.69 -39.54 -15.44
C ASN A 325 11.19 -39.87 -15.38
N LEU A 326 10.86 -41.15 -15.52
CA LEU A 326 9.48 -41.63 -15.38
C LEU A 326 9.07 -41.61 -13.90
N ILE A 327 8.06 -40.83 -13.55
CA ILE A 327 7.50 -40.76 -12.18
C ILE A 327 6.35 -41.77 -12.01
N ALA A 328 5.48 -41.87 -13.02
CA ALA A 328 4.34 -42.79 -13.00
C ALA A 328 4.04 -43.29 -14.42
N LYS A 329 3.70 -44.57 -14.52
CA LYS A 329 3.42 -45.26 -15.78
C LYS A 329 1.93 -45.53 -15.93
N ASP A 330 1.43 -45.48 -17.17
CA ASP A 330 0.06 -45.91 -17.50
C ASP A 330 -1.05 -45.22 -16.67
N VAL A 331 -0.82 -43.96 -16.28
CA VAL A 331 -1.75 -43.17 -15.46
C VAL A 331 -3.07 -42.97 -16.20
N LYS A 332 -4.19 -43.30 -15.56
CA LYS A 332 -5.52 -43.26 -16.16
C LYS A 332 -5.93 -41.82 -16.50
N CYS A 333 -6.46 -41.64 -17.71
CA CYS A 333 -7.13 -40.43 -18.15
C CYS A 333 -8.62 -40.70 -18.44
N TYR A 334 -9.46 -39.73 -18.13
CA TYR A 334 -10.89 -39.73 -18.43
C TYR A 334 -11.19 -38.79 -19.60
N PRO A 335 -12.17 -39.09 -20.46
CA PRO A 335 -12.43 -38.26 -21.64
C PRO A 335 -13.04 -36.89 -21.31
N THR A 336 -13.82 -36.80 -20.23
CA THR A 336 -14.50 -35.57 -19.78
C THR A 336 -14.56 -35.51 -18.26
N VAL A 337 -14.81 -34.32 -17.71
CA VAL A 337 -15.02 -34.10 -16.26
C VAL A 337 -16.17 -34.97 -15.76
N ARG A 338 -17.30 -34.97 -16.45
CA ARG A 338 -18.48 -35.78 -16.11
C ARG A 338 -18.17 -37.29 -16.10
N ALA A 339 -17.36 -37.78 -17.04
CA ALA A 339 -16.96 -39.19 -17.08
C ALA A 339 -16.07 -39.57 -15.89
N ALA A 340 -15.15 -38.69 -15.47
CA ALA A 340 -14.35 -38.89 -14.27
C ALA A 340 -15.24 -38.94 -13.01
N MET A 341 -16.14 -37.97 -12.82
CA MET A 341 -17.07 -37.92 -11.69
C MET A 341 -17.92 -39.19 -11.58
N MET A 342 -18.42 -39.70 -12.71
CA MET A 342 -19.19 -40.96 -12.74
C MET A 342 -18.34 -42.17 -12.33
N ALA A 343 -17.06 -42.20 -12.72
CA ALA A 343 -16.17 -43.31 -12.44
C ALA A 343 -15.72 -43.32 -10.97
N ILE A 344 -15.37 -42.16 -10.41
CA ILE A 344 -14.85 -42.04 -9.04
C ILE A 344 -15.97 -41.88 -7.99
N ARG A 345 -17.21 -41.59 -8.44
CA ARG A 345 -18.39 -41.31 -7.60
C ARG A 345 -18.20 -40.15 -6.62
N ASP A 346 -17.43 -39.17 -7.05
CA ASP A 346 -17.14 -37.96 -6.30
C ASP A 346 -17.06 -36.75 -7.23
N LYS A 347 -17.11 -35.56 -6.65
CA LYS A 347 -17.01 -34.27 -7.33
C LYS A 347 -15.66 -33.64 -7.03
N PRO A 348 -14.95 -33.09 -8.02
CA PRO A 348 -13.70 -32.40 -7.74
C PRO A 348 -13.94 -31.14 -6.91
N ASP A 349 -13.04 -30.91 -5.95
CA ASP A 349 -12.94 -29.66 -5.19
C ASP A 349 -12.31 -28.56 -6.05
N CYS A 350 -11.37 -28.94 -6.93
CA CYS A 350 -10.66 -28.00 -7.78
C CYS A 350 -10.39 -28.56 -9.18
N LEU A 351 -10.51 -27.69 -10.20
CA LEU A 351 -10.13 -27.98 -11.59
C LEU A 351 -8.91 -27.14 -12.02
N LEU A 352 -7.88 -27.77 -12.56
CA LEU A 352 -6.71 -27.09 -13.14
C LEU A 352 -6.80 -27.07 -14.66
N VAL A 353 -6.76 -25.88 -15.26
CA VAL A 353 -6.91 -25.69 -16.72
C VAL A 353 -5.84 -24.75 -17.25
N CYS A 354 -5.06 -25.23 -18.22
CA CYS A 354 -4.05 -24.44 -18.94
C CYS A 354 -4.31 -24.52 -20.44
N LEU A 355 -5.38 -23.82 -20.88
CA LEU A 355 -5.91 -23.81 -22.24
C LEU A 355 -6.16 -22.37 -22.73
N PRO A 356 -6.35 -22.15 -24.04
CA PRO A 356 -6.70 -20.84 -24.57
C PRO A 356 -8.07 -20.32 -24.05
N PRO A 357 -8.40 -19.04 -24.30
CA PRO A 357 -9.56 -18.39 -23.70
C PRO A 357 -10.92 -19.05 -23.97
N LYS A 358 -11.16 -19.51 -25.20
CA LYS A 358 -12.45 -20.11 -25.59
C LYS A 358 -12.73 -21.38 -24.79
N GLU A 359 -11.77 -22.29 -24.80
CA GLU A 359 -11.86 -23.55 -24.07
C GLU A 359 -11.91 -23.33 -22.56
N THR A 360 -11.18 -22.32 -22.05
CA THR A 360 -11.25 -21.96 -20.62
C THR A 360 -12.66 -21.54 -20.20
N ILE A 361 -13.35 -20.74 -21.03
CA ILE A 361 -14.75 -20.34 -20.78
C ILE A 361 -15.69 -21.54 -20.84
N GLU A 362 -15.50 -22.46 -21.79
CA GLU A 362 -16.30 -23.69 -21.87
C GLU A 362 -16.17 -24.54 -20.59
N TYR A 363 -14.95 -24.70 -20.06
CA TYR A 363 -14.73 -25.39 -18.79
C TYR A 363 -15.29 -24.62 -17.59
N LEU A 364 -15.29 -23.29 -17.61
CA LEU A 364 -15.95 -22.47 -16.59
C LEU A 364 -17.46 -22.72 -16.57
N GLU A 365 -18.10 -22.71 -17.73
CA GLU A 365 -19.53 -23.00 -17.86
C GLU A 365 -19.86 -24.42 -17.37
N GLU A 366 -19.05 -25.42 -17.75
CA GLU A 366 -19.19 -26.80 -17.25
C GLU A 366 -18.99 -26.86 -15.73
N CYS A 367 -18.01 -26.15 -15.16
CA CYS A 367 -17.81 -26.08 -13.72
C CYS A 367 -19.02 -25.53 -12.99
N LEU A 368 -19.61 -24.43 -13.49
CA LEU A 368 -20.81 -23.83 -12.90
C LEU A 368 -22.03 -24.75 -13.01
N GLU A 369 -22.20 -25.46 -14.13
CA GLU A 369 -23.27 -26.44 -14.32
C GLU A 369 -23.15 -27.62 -13.34
N LEU A 370 -21.94 -28.16 -13.18
CA LEU A 370 -21.63 -29.27 -12.28
C LEU A 370 -21.47 -28.81 -10.81
N GLY A 371 -21.46 -27.50 -10.59
CA GLY A 371 -21.28 -26.81 -9.31
C GLY A 371 -19.88 -26.97 -8.70
N ILE A 372 -18.84 -27.25 -9.49
CA ILE A 372 -17.46 -27.40 -9.02
C ILE A 372 -17.07 -26.11 -8.25
N PRO A 373 -16.59 -26.21 -7.00
CA PRO A 373 -16.50 -25.05 -6.13
C PRO A 373 -15.30 -24.15 -6.47
N SER A 374 -14.26 -24.69 -7.09
CA SER A 374 -13.04 -23.92 -7.35
C SER A 374 -12.30 -24.33 -8.63
N ALA A 375 -11.56 -23.39 -9.24
CA ALA A 375 -10.69 -23.69 -10.38
C ALA A 375 -9.46 -22.75 -10.46
N VAL A 376 -8.40 -23.25 -11.08
CA VAL A 376 -7.20 -22.47 -11.41
C VAL A 376 -7.07 -22.43 -12.93
N PHE A 377 -7.23 -21.23 -13.49
CA PHE A 377 -7.13 -21.00 -14.93
C PHE A 377 -5.79 -20.33 -15.25
N MET A 378 -4.91 -21.09 -15.89
CA MET A 378 -3.51 -20.72 -16.10
C MET A 378 -3.26 -20.07 -17.47
N GLY A 379 -4.16 -20.30 -18.43
CA GLY A 379 -3.99 -19.84 -19.81
C GLY A 379 -3.97 -18.31 -19.94
N ALA A 380 -3.12 -17.81 -20.83
CA ALA A 380 -3.14 -16.43 -21.31
C ALA A 380 -4.04 -16.28 -22.55
N GLY A 381 -4.16 -15.05 -23.06
CA GLY A 381 -5.00 -14.66 -24.19
C GLY A 381 -6.20 -13.78 -23.83
N PHE A 382 -6.27 -13.23 -22.62
CA PHE A 382 -7.43 -12.50 -22.10
C PHE A 382 -7.19 -10.99 -22.22
N ASN A 383 -7.67 -10.23 -21.24
CA ASN A 383 -7.64 -8.77 -21.29
C ASN A 383 -6.25 -8.25 -21.59
N GLU A 384 -5.16 -8.86 -21.13
CA GLU A 384 -3.78 -8.42 -21.38
C GLU A 384 -3.42 -8.21 -22.86
N LEU A 385 -4.14 -8.83 -23.80
CA LEU A 385 -3.97 -8.63 -25.24
C LEU A 385 -4.89 -7.56 -25.85
N GLY A 386 -5.90 -7.10 -25.11
CA GLY A 386 -6.98 -6.24 -25.58
C GLY A 386 -7.85 -6.89 -26.66
N GLY A 387 -8.76 -6.12 -27.26
CA GLY A 387 -9.57 -6.58 -28.40
C GLY A 387 -10.50 -7.75 -28.03
N GLU A 388 -10.37 -8.90 -28.69
CA GLU A 388 -11.12 -10.12 -28.31
C GLU A 388 -10.83 -10.56 -26.87
N GLY A 389 -9.62 -10.30 -26.37
CA GLY A 389 -9.21 -10.57 -24.99
C GLY A 389 -10.10 -9.90 -23.96
N ASP A 390 -10.53 -8.66 -24.22
CA ASP A 390 -11.44 -7.92 -23.35
C ASP A 390 -12.85 -8.54 -23.35
N ALA A 391 -13.30 -9.08 -24.48
CA ALA A 391 -14.58 -9.77 -24.57
C ALA A 391 -14.58 -11.09 -23.79
N TYR A 392 -13.49 -11.86 -23.85
CA TYR A 392 -13.33 -13.06 -23.01
C TYR A 392 -13.30 -12.70 -21.52
N ALA A 393 -12.60 -11.63 -21.15
CA ALA A 393 -12.56 -11.16 -19.77
C ALA A 393 -13.95 -10.75 -19.27
N GLN A 394 -14.71 -10.03 -20.09
CA GLN A 394 -16.08 -9.65 -19.78
C GLN A 394 -16.99 -10.87 -19.59
N ARG A 395 -16.84 -11.90 -20.44
CA ARG A 395 -17.60 -13.14 -20.31
C ARG A 395 -17.32 -13.87 -19.00
N ILE A 396 -16.06 -13.92 -18.55
CA ILE A 396 -15.71 -14.48 -17.24
C ILE A 396 -16.41 -13.69 -16.12
N ARG A 397 -16.39 -12.36 -16.16
CA ARG A 397 -17.07 -11.53 -15.14
C ARG A 397 -18.57 -11.79 -15.05
N GLU A 398 -19.23 -11.99 -16.18
CA GLU A 398 -20.65 -12.34 -16.23
C GLU A 398 -20.94 -13.68 -15.56
N LEU A 399 -20.12 -14.70 -15.84
CA LEU A 399 -20.25 -16.04 -15.26
C LEU A 399 -19.97 -16.02 -13.74
N MET A 400 -18.95 -15.26 -13.32
CA MET A 400 -18.54 -15.09 -11.92
C MET A 400 -19.52 -14.25 -11.09
N ALA A 401 -20.37 -13.43 -11.72
CA ALA A 401 -21.39 -12.64 -11.03
C ALA A 401 -22.38 -13.50 -10.21
N SER A 402 -22.48 -14.80 -10.49
CA SER A 402 -23.30 -15.73 -9.71
C SER A 402 -22.79 -15.97 -8.28
N GLY A 403 -21.50 -15.73 -8.02
CA GLY A 403 -20.89 -15.93 -6.70
C GLY A 403 -20.89 -17.39 -6.20
N LYS A 404 -20.97 -18.38 -7.09
CA LYS A 404 -21.09 -19.82 -6.73
C LYS A 404 -19.77 -20.59 -6.73
N MET A 405 -18.69 -19.96 -7.17
CA MET A 405 -17.39 -20.57 -7.41
C MET A 405 -16.31 -19.52 -7.18
N VAL A 406 -15.10 -19.97 -6.81
CA VAL A 406 -13.90 -19.11 -6.79
C VAL A 406 -12.90 -19.58 -7.84
N ILE A 407 -12.27 -18.63 -8.54
CA ILE A 407 -11.28 -18.92 -9.57
C ILE A 407 -10.01 -18.12 -9.32
N ILE A 408 -8.86 -18.77 -9.46
CA ILE A 408 -7.58 -18.09 -9.59
C ILE A 408 -7.27 -17.89 -11.08
N GLY A 409 -6.96 -16.65 -11.48
CA GLY A 409 -6.61 -16.29 -12.85
C GLY A 409 -7.72 -15.55 -13.63
N PRO A 410 -7.73 -15.62 -14.97
CA PRO A 410 -6.81 -16.38 -15.83
C PRO A 410 -5.39 -15.77 -15.88
N ASN A 411 -4.53 -16.29 -16.75
CA ASN A 411 -3.14 -15.82 -16.94
C ASN A 411 -2.36 -15.81 -15.61
N THR A 412 -2.40 -16.93 -14.91
CA THR A 412 -1.72 -17.12 -13.63
C THR A 412 -0.74 -18.28 -13.68
N VAL A 413 0.32 -18.19 -12.87
CA VAL A 413 1.17 -19.32 -12.54
C VAL A 413 0.45 -20.39 -11.70
N GLY A 414 -0.66 -20.04 -11.04
CA GLY A 414 -1.45 -20.91 -10.17
C GLY A 414 -1.22 -20.64 -8.69
N MET A 415 -1.35 -21.66 -7.86
CA MET A 415 -1.17 -21.54 -6.41
C MET A 415 -0.44 -22.73 -5.78
N GLN A 416 0.12 -22.50 -4.61
CA GLN A 416 0.81 -23.49 -3.81
C GLN A 416 0.32 -23.40 -2.36
N SER A 417 -0.13 -24.52 -1.82
CA SER A 417 -0.50 -24.70 -0.42
C SER A 417 0.55 -25.58 0.24
N PHE A 418 1.41 -24.96 1.03
CA PHE A 418 2.60 -25.60 1.59
C PHE A 418 2.24 -26.51 2.76
N LEU A 419 1.23 -26.13 3.56
CA LEU A 419 0.77 -26.94 4.69
C LEU A 419 -0.05 -28.14 4.25
N ALA A 420 -0.94 -27.96 3.28
CA ALA A 420 -1.68 -29.06 2.67
C ALA A 420 -0.80 -29.92 1.77
N LYS A 421 0.41 -29.46 1.44
CA LYS A 421 1.29 -30.09 0.44
C LYS A 421 0.54 -30.29 -0.90
N VAL A 422 -0.13 -29.23 -1.37
CA VAL A 422 -0.84 -29.20 -2.66
C VAL A 422 -0.20 -28.15 -3.57
N ASP A 423 0.21 -28.57 -4.78
CA ASP A 423 0.84 -27.72 -5.79
C ASP A 423 -0.04 -27.70 -7.05
N SER A 424 -0.80 -26.62 -7.16
CA SER A 424 -1.72 -26.32 -8.26
C SER A 424 -1.15 -25.20 -9.13
N SER A 425 0.17 -25.20 -9.33
CA SER A 425 0.90 -24.22 -10.12
C SER A 425 1.69 -24.86 -11.26
N PHE A 426 2.20 -24.05 -12.18
CA PHE A 426 3.25 -24.46 -13.13
C PHE A 426 4.63 -23.89 -12.78
N SER A 427 4.87 -23.48 -11.53
CA SER A 427 6.13 -22.91 -11.08
C SER A 427 7.31 -23.85 -11.29
N SER A 428 8.39 -23.34 -11.94
CA SER A 428 9.66 -24.04 -12.09
C SER A 428 10.60 -23.68 -10.93
N GLY A 429 10.97 -24.65 -10.09
CA GLY A 429 11.89 -24.47 -8.98
C GLY A 429 11.23 -24.72 -7.63
N GLY A 430 11.84 -25.63 -6.86
CA GLY A 430 11.41 -26.13 -5.56
C GLY A 430 9.95 -26.59 -5.53
N GLY A 431 9.73 -27.89 -5.66
CA GLY A 431 8.43 -28.46 -5.34
C GLY A 431 8.22 -28.50 -3.83
N LEU A 432 6.99 -28.85 -3.41
CA LEU A 432 6.65 -29.20 -2.02
C LEU A 432 7.63 -30.18 -1.34
N GLY A 433 8.41 -30.94 -2.11
CA GLY A 433 9.39 -31.92 -1.62
C GLY A 433 10.79 -31.37 -1.28
N ASP A 434 11.19 -30.21 -1.79
CA ASP A 434 12.47 -29.56 -1.42
C ASP A 434 12.29 -28.55 -0.28
N TYR A 435 11.05 -28.18 0.01
CA TYR A 435 10.72 -27.23 1.05
C TYR A 435 10.46 -27.95 2.36
N ARG A 436 11.49 -28.02 3.21
CA ARG A 436 11.31 -28.28 4.64
C ARG A 436 10.62 -27.07 5.24
N THR A 437 9.31 -26.97 5.07
CA THR A 437 8.50 -26.03 5.86
C THR A 437 8.73 -26.41 7.33
N PRO A 438 9.27 -25.53 8.17
CA PRO A 438 9.51 -25.87 9.57
C PRO A 438 8.20 -26.32 10.25
N GLU A 439 8.22 -27.48 10.91
CA GLU A 439 7.08 -27.97 11.68
C GLU A 439 6.80 -27.04 12.87
N GLY A 440 5.52 -26.72 13.13
CA GLY A 440 5.07 -26.04 14.35
C GLY A 440 5.20 -24.51 14.41
N GLY A 441 5.48 -23.81 13.30
CA GLY A 441 5.69 -22.34 13.29
C GLY A 441 4.51 -21.50 12.78
N GLU A 442 4.61 -20.19 12.94
CA GLU A 442 3.76 -19.15 12.32
C GLU A 442 4.08 -19.00 10.81
N GLY A 443 3.11 -18.62 9.98
CA GLY A 443 3.20 -18.70 8.52
C GLY A 443 3.02 -17.37 7.78
N ILE A 444 3.62 -17.29 6.60
CA ILE A 444 3.41 -16.23 5.61
C ILE A 444 2.35 -16.69 4.61
N CYS A 445 1.38 -15.84 4.29
CA CYS A 445 0.53 -15.98 3.12
C CYS A 445 0.90 -14.92 2.08
N ALA A 446 0.87 -15.25 0.79
CA ALA A 446 1.23 -14.32 -0.28
C ALA A 446 0.23 -14.35 -1.44
N ALA A 447 -0.11 -13.18 -1.97
CA ALA A 447 -0.87 -13.04 -3.22
C ALA A 447 -0.17 -12.06 -4.17
N THR A 448 0.03 -12.46 -5.42
CA THR A 448 0.78 -11.66 -6.42
C THR A 448 0.10 -11.66 -7.77
N GLN A 449 -0.03 -10.51 -8.42
CA GLN A 449 -0.52 -10.48 -9.81
C GLN A 449 0.51 -11.04 -10.81
N SER A 450 1.81 -10.90 -10.53
CA SER A 450 2.87 -11.48 -11.36
C SER A 450 3.30 -12.87 -10.88
N GLY A 451 3.30 -13.85 -11.79
CA GLY A 451 3.78 -15.21 -11.50
C GLY A 451 5.29 -15.28 -11.26
N GLY A 452 6.08 -14.42 -11.91
CA GLY A 452 7.52 -14.32 -11.67
C GLY A 452 7.82 -13.81 -10.25
N VAL A 453 7.02 -12.84 -9.77
CA VAL A 453 7.12 -12.36 -8.38
C VAL A 453 6.70 -13.44 -7.39
N MET A 454 5.64 -14.22 -7.68
CA MET A 454 5.25 -15.37 -6.84
C MET A 454 6.42 -16.34 -6.66
N ASN A 455 7.03 -16.78 -7.76
CA ASN A 455 8.16 -17.71 -7.74
C ASN A 455 9.34 -17.14 -6.95
N THR A 456 9.59 -15.84 -7.08
CA THR A 456 10.66 -15.16 -6.36
C THR A 456 10.41 -15.18 -4.86
N ILE A 457 9.19 -14.84 -4.42
CA ILE A 457 8.78 -14.85 -3.01
C ILE A 457 8.89 -16.26 -2.41
N VAL A 458 8.32 -17.26 -3.09
CA VAL A 458 8.34 -18.66 -2.63
C VAL A 458 9.76 -19.16 -2.45
N ASN A 459 10.63 -18.97 -3.45
CA ASN A 459 12.02 -19.41 -3.38
C ASN A 459 12.79 -18.70 -2.25
N PHE A 460 12.49 -17.43 -1.97
CA PHE A 460 13.14 -16.69 -0.90
C PHE A 460 12.68 -17.12 0.48
N VAL A 461 11.38 -17.31 0.68
CA VAL A 461 10.84 -17.80 1.97
C VAL A 461 11.44 -19.17 2.30
N ALA A 462 11.55 -20.04 1.30
CA ALA A 462 12.24 -21.31 1.42
C ALA A 462 13.74 -21.20 1.73
N ALA A 463 14.47 -20.36 0.99
CA ALA A 463 15.92 -20.19 1.17
C ALA A 463 16.29 -19.66 2.57
N GLU A 464 15.36 -18.94 3.22
CA GLU A 464 15.50 -18.38 4.57
C GLU A 464 14.96 -19.30 5.68
N GLY A 465 14.49 -20.51 5.32
CA GLY A 465 13.89 -21.44 6.29
C GLY A 465 12.65 -20.86 6.98
N GLU A 466 11.97 -19.90 6.35
CA GLU A 466 10.70 -19.34 6.83
C GLU A 466 9.54 -20.23 6.37
N ARG A 467 8.44 -20.21 7.13
CA ARG A 467 7.25 -21.01 6.82
C ARG A 467 6.31 -20.22 5.90
N MET A 468 6.07 -20.74 4.71
CA MET A 468 4.95 -20.32 3.86
C MET A 468 3.73 -21.19 4.17
N ASP A 469 2.54 -20.61 4.17
CA ASP A 469 1.27 -21.33 4.25
C ASP A 469 0.64 -21.47 2.86
N VAL A 470 0.29 -20.35 2.24
CA VAL A 470 -0.32 -20.30 0.91
C VAL A 470 0.33 -19.21 0.07
N ALA A 471 0.68 -19.52 -1.18
CA ALA A 471 1.06 -18.57 -2.20
C ALA A 471 0.09 -18.63 -3.38
N VAL A 472 -0.47 -17.48 -3.76
CA VAL A 472 -1.50 -17.33 -4.79
C VAL A 472 -0.99 -16.41 -5.89
N GLY A 473 -0.84 -16.93 -7.11
CA GLY A 473 -0.70 -16.11 -8.31
C GLY A 473 -2.08 -15.65 -8.75
N LEU A 474 -2.39 -14.38 -8.69
CA LEU A 474 -3.71 -13.84 -9.04
C LEU A 474 -3.93 -13.75 -10.56
N GLY A 475 -2.84 -13.57 -11.32
CA GLY A 475 -2.91 -13.28 -12.75
C GLY A 475 -3.75 -12.04 -13.04
N ASN A 476 -4.69 -12.17 -13.97
CA ASN A 476 -5.57 -11.08 -14.40
C ASN A 476 -6.67 -10.73 -13.38
N MET A 477 -6.79 -11.46 -12.26
CA MET A 477 -7.77 -11.19 -11.19
C MET A 477 -9.25 -11.24 -11.61
N LEU A 478 -9.61 -11.93 -12.70
CA LEU A 478 -11.01 -11.99 -13.14
C LEU A 478 -11.88 -12.90 -12.25
N GLY A 479 -11.26 -13.86 -11.57
CA GLY A 479 -11.95 -14.74 -10.60
C GLY A 479 -12.02 -14.18 -9.18
N ILE A 480 -11.09 -13.29 -8.80
CA ILE A 480 -11.03 -12.62 -7.50
C ILE A 480 -10.71 -11.13 -7.76
N GLU A 481 -11.73 -10.36 -8.13
CA GLU A 481 -11.57 -8.93 -8.39
C GLU A 481 -11.45 -8.12 -7.09
N ASP A 482 -12.20 -8.50 -6.05
CA ASP A 482 -12.07 -7.89 -4.74
C ASP A 482 -11.04 -8.62 -3.89
N ILE A 483 -9.82 -8.08 -3.88
CA ILE A 483 -8.71 -8.62 -3.10
C ILE A 483 -8.93 -8.49 -1.57
N GLY A 484 -9.93 -7.72 -1.12
CA GLY A 484 -10.32 -7.67 0.28
C GLY A 484 -10.77 -9.03 0.83
N LEU A 485 -11.50 -9.83 0.05
CA LEU A 485 -11.92 -11.18 0.45
C LEU A 485 -10.71 -12.08 0.72
N LEU A 486 -9.68 -12.00 -0.12
CA LEU A 486 -8.45 -12.78 0.05
C LEU A 486 -7.61 -12.29 1.22
N ALA A 487 -7.60 -10.98 1.48
CA ALA A 487 -6.94 -10.39 2.65
C ALA A 487 -7.57 -10.86 3.96
N GLU A 488 -8.90 -10.87 4.06
CA GLU A 488 -9.62 -11.43 5.21
C GLU A 488 -9.38 -12.93 5.36
N TYR A 489 -9.39 -13.68 4.25
CA TYR A 489 -9.08 -15.10 4.26
C TYR A 489 -7.67 -15.35 4.81
N PHE A 490 -6.63 -14.72 4.26
CA PHE A 490 -5.26 -14.87 4.76
C PHE A 490 -5.13 -14.50 6.24
N ALA A 491 -5.78 -13.42 6.67
CA ALA A 491 -5.68 -12.95 8.04
C ALA A 491 -6.37 -13.85 9.07
N THR A 492 -7.37 -14.62 8.64
CA THR A 492 -8.12 -15.55 9.50
C THR A 492 -7.57 -16.97 9.47
N ARG A 493 -6.57 -17.24 8.62
CA ARG A 493 -5.91 -18.55 8.56
C ARG A 493 -5.10 -18.84 9.83
N PRO A 494 -5.19 -20.07 10.38
CA PRO A 494 -4.47 -20.41 11.60
C PRO A 494 -2.95 -20.25 11.48
N GLY A 495 -2.40 -19.42 12.36
CA GLY A 495 -0.95 -19.20 12.47
C GLY A 495 -0.37 -18.21 11.46
N THR A 496 -1.18 -17.56 10.62
CA THR A 496 -0.69 -16.48 9.75
C THR A 496 -0.24 -15.28 10.59
N LYS A 497 0.99 -14.80 10.34
CA LYS A 497 1.50 -13.54 10.93
C LYS A 497 1.80 -12.47 9.91
N VAL A 498 2.00 -12.87 8.66
CA VAL A 498 2.31 -11.96 7.57
C VAL A 498 1.46 -12.30 6.36
N ALA A 499 0.81 -11.28 5.81
CA ALA A 499 0.09 -11.36 4.55
C ALA A 499 0.75 -10.43 3.53
N GLN A 500 1.38 -11.02 2.52
CA GLN A 500 2.09 -10.31 1.46
C GLN A 500 1.18 -10.08 0.25
N PHE A 501 1.18 -8.86 -0.27
CA PHE A 501 0.44 -8.50 -1.48
C PHE A 501 1.34 -7.78 -2.47
N TYR A 502 1.46 -8.32 -3.68
CA TYR A 502 2.02 -7.61 -4.82
C TYR A 502 0.91 -7.27 -5.82
N LEU A 503 0.61 -5.98 -5.93
CA LEU A 503 -0.54 -5.46 -6.67
C LEU A 503 -0.06 -4.48 -7.75
N GLU A 504 -0.32 -4.82 -9.01
CA GLU A 504 -0.08 -3.98 -10.17
C GLU A 504 -1.29 -3.08 -10.48
N GLY A 505 -2.48 -3.42 -9.99
CA GLY A 505 -3.73 -2.72 -10.29
C GLY A 505 -4.48 -2.17 -9.08
N SER A 506 -5.80 -2.12 -9.23
CA SER A 506 -6.73 -1.48 -8.30
C SER A 506 -6.69 -2.05 -6.89
N ILE A 507 -6.50 -1.17 -5.89
CA ILE A 507 -6.72 -1.48 -4.48
C ILE A 507 -8.15 -1.07 -4.11
N SER A 508 -8.98 -2.05 -3.74
CA SER A 508 -10.38 -1.80 -3.37
C SER A 508 -10.49 -1.18 -1.97
N PRO A 509 -11.55 -0.40 -1.69
CA PRO A 509 -11.85 0.03 -0.32
C PRO A 509 -12.04 -1.15 0.65
N ALA A 510 -12.61 -2.27 0.16
CA ALA A 510 -12.76 -3.49 0.94
C ALA A 510 -11.40 -4.09 1.34
N PHE A 511 -10.37 -4.01 0.49
CA PHE A 511 -9.01 -4.40 0.87
C PHE A 511 -8.45 -3.54 2.00
N VAL A 512 -8.58 -2.21 1.91
CA VAL A 512 -8.13 -1.31 2.97
C VAL A 512 -8.86 -1.61 4.28
N GLU A 513 -10.16 -1.89 4.23
CA GLU A 513 -10.95 -2.23 5.42
C GLU A 513 -10.57 -3.59 6.02
N ALA A 514 -10.31 -4.61 5.18
CA ALA A 514 -9.79 -5.90 5.62
C ALA A 514 -8.44 -5.74 6.33
N VAL A 515 -7.52 -4.96 5.74
CA VAL A 515 -6.24 -4.63 6.35
C VAL A 515 -6.45 -3.94 7.69
N LYS A 516 -7.30 -2.90 7.75
CA LYS A 516 -7.56 -2.15 8.98
C LYS A 516 -8.08 -3.04 10.11
N ARG A 517 -8.97 -3.97 9.79
CA ARG A 517 -9.59 -4.88 10.75
C ARG A 517 -8.58 -5.87 11.36
N HIS A 518 -7.65 -6.36 10.55
CA HIS A 518 -6.76 -7.46 10.93
C HIS A 518 -5.32 -7.02 11.22
N SER A 519 -4.96 -5.77 10.94
CA SER A 519 -3.62 -5.23 11.15
C SER A 519 -3.16 -5.26 12.61
N LYS A 520 -4.00 -5.53 13.61
CA LYS A 520 -3.51 -5.71 14.99
C LYS A 520 -2.79 -7.05 15.19
N ASP A 521 -3.21 -8.07 14.44
CA ASP A 521 -2.79 -9.46 14.62
C ASP A 521 -1.89 -9.97 13.49
N VAL A 522 -2.05 -9.41 12.29
CA VAL A 522 -1.35 -9.80 11.06
C VAL A 522 -0.66 -8.58 10.44
N ALA A 523 0.60 -8.73 10.08
CA ALA A 523 1.33 -7.71 9.35
C ALA A 523 1.05 -7.81 7.84
N PHE A 524 0.33 -6.82 7.30
CA PHE A 524 0.10 -6.71 5.86
C PHE A 524 1.27 -6.01 5.18
N VAL A 525 2.04 -6.73 4.36
CA VAL A 525 3.19 -6.20 3.63
C VAL A 525 2.80 -6.04 2.17
N VAL A 526 2.61 -4.80 1.73
CA VAL A 526 2.04 -4.48 0.42
C VAL A 526 3.08 -3.81 -0.48
N MET A 527 3.28 -4.35 -1.67
CA MET A 527 4.06 -3.73 -2.74
C MET A 527 3.14 -3.40 -3.91
N CYS A 528 2.93 -2.11 -4.15
CA CYS A 528 2.21 -1.68 -5.32
C CYS A 528 3.19 -1.34 -6.45
N ALA A 529 3.00 -1.91 -7.63
CA ALA A 529 3.77 -1.60 -8.84
C ALA A 529 3.01 -0.62 -9.76
N GLY A 530 3.56 -0.27 -10.93
CA GLY A 530 2.82 0.52 -11.94
C GLY A 530 2.72 2.03 -11.72
N LYS A 531 3.47 2.62 -10.77
CA LYS A 531 3.26 4.01 -10.31
C LYS A 531 3.69 5.10 -11.30
N SER A 532 4.79 4.89 -12.03
CA SER A 532 5.39 5.92 -12.89
C SER A 532 4.62 6.08 -14.20
N GLU A 533 4.67 7.26 -14.82
CA GLU A 533 4.06 7.46 -16.15
C GLU A 533 4.56 6.45 -17.18
N SER A 534 5.86 6.12 -17.14
CA SER A 534 6.44 5.09 -18.01
C SER A 534 5.96 3.68 -17.69
N ALA A 535 5.62 3.38 -16.43
CA ALA A 535 5.02 2.09 -16.08
C ALA A 535 3.54 2.05 -16.48
N LYS A 536 2.81 3.16 -16.37
CA LYS A 536 1.43 3.31 -16.83
C LYS A 536 1.30 3.22 -18.36
N SER A 537 2.34 3.61 -19.11
CA SER A 537 2.33 3.55 -20.58
C SER A 537 2.60 2.16 -21.16
N VAL A 538 3.10 1.21 -20.36
CA VAL A 538 3.11 -0.21 -20.72
C VAL A 538 1.67 -0.69 -20.68
N LYS A 539 1.04 -0.82 -21.87
CA LYS A 539 -0.35 -1.25 -22.05
C LYS A 539 -0.59 -2.64 -21.44
N ASN A 540 -0.89 -2.69 -20.14
CA ASN A 540 -1.65 -3.75 -19.51
C ASN A 540 -3.05 -3.19 -19.23
N THR A 541 -3.97 -3.58 -20.09
CA THR A 541 -5.42 -3.38 -20.02
C THR A 541 -5.98 -3.58 -18.60
N HIS A 542 -6.76 -2.57 -18.16
CA HIS A 542 -7.52 -2.46 -16.91
C HIS A 542 -6.77 -2.04 -15.64
N THR A 543 -5.49 -1.66 -15.74
CA THR A 543 -4.78 -1.00 -14.63
C THR A 543 -5.25 0.45 -14.37
N ASP A 544 -6.08 1.00 -15.26
CA ASP A 544 -6.50 2.41 -15.26
C ASP A 544 -7.66 2.75 -14.30
N ALA A 545 -8.19 1.76 -13.60
CA ALA A 545 -9.43 1.91 -12.84
C ALA A 545 -9.26 2.55 -11.44
N LEU A 546 -8.15 2.37 -10.73
CA LEU A 546 -8.00 2.95 -9.37
C LEU A 546 -6.63 3.60 -9.07
N MET A 547 -5.74 3.70 -10.06
CA MET A 547 -4.38 4.26 -9.88
C MET A 547 -4.27 5.78 -10.11
N GLY A 548 -5.39 6.50 -10.06
CA GLY A 548 -5.43 7.96 -10.23
C GLY A 548 -4.74 8.73 -9.10
N ASP A 549 -4.77 8.19 -7.87
CA ASP A 549 -4.11 8.79 -6.71
C ASP A 549 -3.39 7.71 -5.88
N TYR A 550 -2.23 7.29 -6.37
CA TYR A 550 -1.37 6.33 -5.66
C TYR A 550 -1.04 6.81 -4.24
N GLU A 551 -0.94 8.12 -4.06
CA GLU A 551 -0.65 8.71 -2.75
C GLU A 551 -1.81 8.52 -1.78
N ALA A 552 -3.06 8.65 -2.25
CA ALA A 552 -4.25 8.35 -1.45
C ALA A 552 -4.31 6.87 -1.05
N VAL A 553 -4.02 5.97 -1.98
CA VAL A 553 -3.96 4.52 -1.71
C VAL A 553 -2.90 4.21 -0.63
N GLU A 554 -1.69 4.76 -0.80
CA GLU A 554 -0.60 4.56 0.16
C GLU A 554 -0.94 5.14 1.53
N LEU A 555 -1.57 6.31 1.57
CA LEU A 555 -2.00 6.95 2.81
C LEU A 555 -3.09 6.13 3.52
N ALA A 556 -4.08 5.64 2.78
CA ALA A 556 -5.17 4.83 3.30
C ALA A 556 -4.68 3.48 3.87
N LEU A 557 -3.79 2.80 3.15
CA LEU A 557 -3.18 1.55 3.60
C LEU A 557 -2.29 1.73 4.83
N ARG A 558 -1.46 2.79 4.87
CA ARG A 558 -0.66 3.13 6.06
C ARG A 558 -1.55 3.46 7.26
N ASP A 559 -2.65 4.17 7.04
CA ASP A 559 -3.64 4.47 8.10
C ASP A 559 -4.31 3.19 8.62
N ALA A 560 -4.54 2.22 7.73
CA ALA A 560 -5.03 0.88 8.05
C ALA A 560 -3.98 -0.04 8.71
N GLY A 561 -2.73 0.41 8.85
CA GLY A 561 -1.66 -0.34 9.52
C GLY A 561 -0.80 -1.23 8.61
N ALA A 562 -0.97 -1.12 7.28
CA ALA A 562 -0.15 -1.82 6.30
C ALA A 562 1.28 -1.28 6.25
N ILE A 563 2.23 -2.15 5.89
CA ILE A 563 3.61 -1.80 5.61
C ILE A 563 3.80 -1.76 4.09
N ILE A 564 4.06 -0.57 3.55
CA ILE A 564 4.21 -0.38 2.11
C ILE A 564 5.69 -0.41 1.72
N VAL A 565 6.09 -1.45 1.00
CA VAL A 565 7.46 -1.68 0.53
C VAL A 565 7.60 -1.35 -0.95
N ARG A 566 8.82 -1.07 -1.40
CA ARG A 566 9.09 -0.62 -2.78
C ARG A 566 9.71 -1.68 -3.69
N ASP A 567 10.28 -2.72 -3.10
CA ASP A 567 10.99 -3.77 -3.81
C ASP A 567 10.89 -5.10 -3.03
N ILE A 568 11.30 -6.17 -3.70
CA ILE A 568 11.24 -7.53 -3.15
C ILE A 568 12.22 -7.71 -1.98
N GLU A 569 13.35 -6.99 -1.97
CA GLU A 569 14.31 -7.04 -0.86
C GLU A 569 13.64 -6.52 0.43
N GLN A 570 13.05 -5.33 0.38
CA GLN A 570 12.28 -4.76 1.49
C GLN A 570 11.13 -5.68 1.92
N MET A 571 10.36 -6.23 0.97
CA MET A 571 9.27 -7.17 1.27
C MET A 571 9.79 -8.35 2.09
N LYS A 572 10.90 -8.96 1.66
CA LYS A 572 11.55 -10.07 2.35
C LYS A 572 11.99 -9.65 3.77
N MET A 573 12.72 -8.54 3.89
CA MET A 573 13.25 -8.07 5.17
C MET A 573 12.15 -7.81 6.20
N VAL A 574 11.13 -7.04 5.80
CA VAL A 574 10.00 -6.66 6.65
C VAL A 574 9.17 -7.87 7.04
N SER A 575 8.85 -8.73 6.07
CA SER A 575 8.01 -9.91 6.33
C SER A 575 8.66 -10.83 7.35
N ARG A 576 9.96 -11.09 7.21
CA ARG A 576 10.70 -11.89 8.17
C ARG A 576 10.71 -11.28 9.57
N ALA A 577 10.95 -9.98 9.68
CA ALA A 577 10.92 -9.28 10.96
C ALA A 577 9.55 -9.37 11.64
N CYS A 578 8.47 -9.16 10.89
CA CYS A 578 7.10 -9.27 11.42
C CYS A 578 6.74 -10.72 11.77
N ASN A 579 7.16 -11.70 10.96
CA ASN A 579 6.98 -13.12 11.27
C ASN A 579 7.69 -13.54 12.57
N ALA A 580 8.78 -12.86 12.92
CA ALA A 580 9.49 -13.04 14.18
C ALA A 580 8.90 -12.24 15.37
N GLY A 581 7.79 -11.52 15.18
CA GLY A 581 7.12 -10.73 16.22
C GLY A 581 7.83 -9.42 16.58
N MET A 582 8.75 -8.95 15.72
CA MET A 582 9.60 -7.80 16.01
C MET A 582 8.82 -6.47 16.12
N ASP A 583 7.82 -6.28 15.28
CA ASP A 583 6.94 -5.11 15.33
C ASP A 583 6.12 -5.08 16.63
N VAL A 584 5.64 -6.24 17.08
CA VAL A 584 4.90 -6.40 18.34
C VAL A 584 5.78 -6.06 19.54
N ALA A 585 7.02 -6.58 19.58
CA ALA A 585 7.98 -6.32 20.65
C ALA A 585 8.35 -4.83 20.72
N LEU A 586 8.65 -4.22 19.57
CA LEU A 586 8.97 -2.80 19.51
C LEU A 586 7.75 -1.93 19.88
N ALA A 587 6.54 -2.31 19.48
CA ALA A 587 5.33 -1.58 19.87
C ALA A 587 5.15 -1.56 21.41
N ALA A 588 5.48 -2.66 22.09
CA ALA A 588 5.45 -2.71 23.55
C ALA A 588 6.49 -1.76 24.17
N LYS A 589 7.70 -1.72 23.60
CA LYS A 589 8.76 -0.79 24.03
C LYS A 589 8.37 0.69 23.85
N ILE A 590 7.77 1.03 22.69
CA ILE A 590 7.25 2.37 22.42
C ILE A 590 6.15 2.74 23.42
N SER A 591 5.20 1.83 23.66
CA SER A 591 4.09 2.08 24.59
C SER A 591 4.61 2.34 26.00
N ALA A 592 5.55 1.51 26.48
CA ALA A 592 6.15 1.67 27.81
C ALA A 592 6.91 2.99 27.99
N ALA A 593 7.58 3.49 26.94
CA ALA A 593 8.25 4.79 26.97
C ALA A 593 7.22 5.94 27.07
N LEU A 594 6.16 5.88 26.24
CA LEU A 594 5.11 6.91 26.22
C LEU A 594 4.35 6.99 27.55
N GLU A 595 4.07 5.85 28.19
CA GLU A 595 3.42 5.79 29.51
C GLU A 595 4.24 6.48 30.62
N LYS A 596 5.58 6.45 30.49
CA LYS A 596 6.50 7.12 31.42
C LYS A 596 6.71 8.61 31.09
N GLY A 597 6.12 9.12 30.02
CA GLY A 597 6.40 10.46 29.49
C GLY A 597 7.80 10.59 28.90
N GLU A 598 8.44 9.48 28.55
CA GLU A 598 9.74 9.42 27.89
C GLU A 598 9.56 9.58 26.37
N PRO A 599 10.55 10.16 25.65
CA PRO A 599 10.50 10.22 24.19
C PRO A 599 10.46 8.81 23.60
N ALA A 600 9.74 8.66 22.48
CA ALA A 600 9.73 7.40 21.75
C ALA A 600 11.17 6.98 21.38
N PRO A 601 11.49 5.68 21.49
CA PRO A 601 12.84 5.20 21.23
C PRO A 601 13.29 5.48 19.78
N GLY A 602 14.58 5.78 19.59
CA GLY A 602 15.17 6.16 18.31
C GLY A 602 16.04 5.05 17.68
N VAL A 603 16.76 5.38 16.61
CA VAL A 603 17.73 4.48 15.99
C VAL A 603 19.08 4.57 16.71
N GLY A 604 19.50 3.51 17.38
CA GLY A 604 20.88 3.35 17.87
C GLY A 604 21.81 3.07 16.70
N LEU A 605 22.79 3.93 16.47
CA LEU A 605 23.74 3.78 15.37
C LEU A 605 25.13 3.37 15.90
N PHE A 606 25.67 2.31 15.32
CA PHE A 606 26.98 1.75 15.63
C PHE A 606 27.79 1.68 14.36
N VAL A 607 28.99 2.23 14.39
CA VAL A 607 29.84 2.25 13.22
C VAL A 607 31.25 1.83 13.58
N GLN A 608 31.95 1.21 12.64
CA GLN A 608 33.36 0.85 12.80
C GLN A 608 34.29 2.02 12.44
N SER A 609 33.75 3.02 11.75
CA SER A 609 34.44 4.21 11.28
C SER A 609 33.49 5.41 11.37
N GLY A 610 33.98 6.53 11.90
CA GLY A 610 33.21 7.79 11.91
C GLY A 610 32.75 8.27 10.52
N ALA A 611 33.36 7.83 9.42
CA ALA A 611 32.88 8.12 8.06
C ALA A 611 31.53 7.44 7.77
N ASP A 612 31.40 6.15 8.14
CA ASP A 612 30.14 5.43 8.05
C ASP A 612 29.09 6.06 8.97
N GLY A 613 29.52 6.53 10.15
CA GLY A 613 28.67 7.28 11.08
C GLY A 613 27.99 8.45 10.38
N ARG A 614 28.75 9.28 9.68
CA ARG A 614 28.20 10.44 8.95
C ARG A 614 27.23 10.04 7.85
N ILE A 615 27.59 9.04 7.03
CA ILE A 615 26.72 8.54 5.96
C ILE A 615 25.37 8.06 6.52
N PHE A 616 25.41 7.25 7.57
CA PHE A 616 24.18 6.73 8.16
C PHE A 616 23.37 7.81 8.88
N MET A 617 24.01 8.79 9.52
CA MET A 617 23.30 9.94 10.10
C MET A 617 22.56 10.73 9.00
N ASP A 618 23.21 11.04 7.89
CA ASP A 618 22.59 11.74 6.77
C ASP A 618 21.38 10.95 6.25
N VAL A 619 21.53 9.64 5.99
CA VAL A 619 20.42 8.81 5.50
C VAL A 619 19.28 8.68 6.54
N ILE A 620 19.59 8.54 7.84
CA ILE A 620 18.59 8.46 8.92
C ILE A 620 17.78 9.76 8.98
N GLU A 621 18.44 10.91 8.92
CA GLU A 621 17.79 12.22 8.97
C GLU A 621 17.00 12.53 7.70
N GLU A 622 17.54 12.20 6.51
CA GLU A 622 16.84 12.31 5.22
C GLU A 622 15.53 11.51 5.21
N GLN A 623 15.51 10.37 5.89
CA GLN A 623 14.35 9.51 6.04
C GLN A 623 13.39 9.95 7.15
N GLY A 624 13.71 11.06 7.84
CA GLY A 624 12.91 11.65 8.91
C GLY A 624 12.92 10.87 10.22
N MET A 625 13.86 9.94 10.39
CA MET A 625 14.07 9.21 11.63
C MET A 625 15.01 9.96 12.57
N LYS A 626 14.99 9.60 13.86
CA LYS A 626 15.84 10.20 14.89
C LYS A 626 16.81 9.16 15.44
N LEU A 627 18.03 9.58 15.72
CA LEU A 627 18.97 8.77 16.48
C LEU A 627 18.53 8.66 17.94
N ALA A 628 18.78 7.50 18.54
CA ALA A 628 18.60 7.29 19.97
C ALA A 628 19.74 7.96 20.74
N PRO A 629 19.47 8.87 21.68
CA PRO A 629 20.49 9.30 22.62
C PRO A 629 20.77 8.14 23.59
N PHE A 630 21.96 7.55 23.53
CA PHE A 630 22.35 6.50 24.47
C PHE A 630 22.35 7.04 25.91
N SER A 631 21.74 6.27 26.82
CA SER A 631 21.67 6.62 28.25
C SER A 631 23.07 6.73 28.89
N PRO A 632 23.23 7.56 29.94
CA PRO A 632 24.49 7.66 30.69
C PRO A 632 25.00 6.29 31.19
N GLU A 633 24.09 5.42 31.61
CA GLU A 633 24.37 4.06 32.09
C GLU A 633 24.99 3.20 30.99
N ILE A 634 24.41 3.22 29.79
CA ILE A 634 24.94 2.48 28.64
C ILE A 634 26.29 3.04 28.21
N LYS A 635 26.44 4.37 28.17
CA LYS A 635 27.74 5.00 27.89
C LYS A 635 28.79 4.59 28.91
N LYS A 636 28.44 4.51 30.19
CA LYS A 636 29.34 4.03 31.25
C LYS A 636 29.72 2.56 31.04
N GLN A 637 28.76 1.68 30.82
CA GLN A 637 29.02 0.27 30.55
C GLN A 637 29.92 0.08 29.32
N MET A 638 29.68 0.87 28.25
CA MET A 638 30.53 0.85 27.06
C MET A 638 31.95 1.38 27.30
N ARG A 639 32.14 2.36 28.19
CA ARG A 639 33.47 2.80 28.64
C ARG A 639 34.17 1.71 29.46
N GLU A 640 33.46 1.06 30.38
CA GLU A 640 33.98 -0.04 31.21
C GLU A 640 34.36 -1.27 30.39
N MET A 641 33.58 -1.59 29.36
CA MET A 641 33.89 -2.63 28.37
C MET A 641 35.02 -2.23 27.42
N GLY A 642 35.54 -1.00 27.54
CA GLY A 642 36.64 -0.48 26.75
C GLY A 642 36.25 -0.16 25.31
N PHE A 643 34.96 -0.02 24.98
CA PHE A 643 34.46 0.36 23.64
C PHE A 643 34.52 1.87 23.40
N ILE A 644 34.23 2.69 24.41
CA ILE A 644 34.38 4.15 24.36
C ILE A 644 35.69 4.53 25.05
N GLY A 645 36.67 5.06 24.29
CA GLY A 645 37.93 5.58 24.83
C GLY A 645 38.02 7.11 24.78
N ASP A 646 39.10 7.70 25.31
CA ASP A 646 39.28 9.17 25.41
C ASP A 646 39.26 9.91 24.06
N TYR A 647 39.52 9.22 22.95
CA TYR A 647 39.52 9.77 21.58
C TYR A 647 38.23 9.48 20.78
N MET A 648 37.32 8.63 21.29
CA MET A 648 36.04 8.31 20.65
C MET A 648 34.94 9.11 21.35
N GLY A 649 34.43 10.13 20.64
CA GLY A 649 33.57 11.16 21.24
C GLY A 649 32.20 10.67 21.69
N ASP A 650 31.59 11.42 22.62
CA ASP A 650 30.21 11.30 23.10
C ASP A 650 29.15 11.69 22.04
N GLY A 651 29.39 11.34 20.78
CA GLY A 651 28.52 11.66 19.65
C GLY A 651 27.18 10.92 19.68
N PRO A 652 26.27 11.24 18.74
CA PRO A 652 24.95 10.62 18.64
C PRO A 652 24.98 9.17 18.09
N TYR A 653 26.18 8.61 17.90
CA TYR A 653 26.44 7.24 17.47
C TYR A 653 27.66 6.69 18.22
N LEU A 654 27.80 5.37 18.27
CA LEU A 654 28.96 4.71 18.90
C LEU A 654 29.95 4.24 17.83
N ASP A 655 31.15 4.82 17.84
CA ASP A 655 32.29 4.34 17.05
C ASP A 655 32.97 3.20 17.80
N LEU A 656 32.93 1.99 17.24
CA LEU A 656 33.45 0.78 17.86
C LEU A 656 34.93 0.52 17.52
N GLY A 657 35.48 1.21 16.51
CA GLY A 657 36.80 0.91 15.95
C GLY A 657 36.99 -0.58 15.61
N ALA A 658 38.22 -1.09 15.71
CA ALA A 658 38.54 -2.48 15.33
C ALA A 658 38.29 -3.54 16.44
N LYS A 659 37.35 -3.32 17.37
CA LYS A 659 37.17 -4.18 18.55
C LYS A 659 36.33 -5.44 18.25
N PRO A 660 36.65 -6.62 18.82
CA PRO A 660 36.06 -7.90 18.43
C PRO A 660 34.75 -8.31 19.14
N ASP A 661 34.42 -7.76 20.32
CA ASP A 661 33.23 -8.20 21.10
C ASP A 661 31.95 -7.42 20.73
N MET A 662 31.50 -7.61 19.49
CA MET A 662 30.24 -7.04 19.01
C MET A 662 29.03 -7.58 19.79
N ALA A 663 29.07 -8.85 20.22
CA ALA A 663 27.98 -9.48 20.95
C ALA A 663 27.70 -8.80 22.30
N GLY A 664 28.75 -8.47 23.05
CA GLY A 664 28.64 -7.67 24.27
C GLY A 664 28.03 -6.30 24.00
N VAL A 665 28.48 -5.59 22.98
CA VAL A 665 27.93 -4.28 22.60
C VAL A 665 26.42 -4.36 22.33
N PHE A 666 25.99 -5.36 21.55
CA PHE A 666 24.59 -5.56 21.24
C PHE A 666 23.72 -5.85 22.47
N ARG A 667 24.16 -6.76 23.34
CA ARG A 667 23.42 -7.11 24.57
C ARG A 667 23.26 -5.90 25.48
N THR A 668 24.31 -5.09 25.60
CA THR A 668 24.27 -3.89 26.43
C THR A 668 23.25 -2.89 25.86
N VAL A 669 23.32 -2.58 24.56
CA VAL A 669 22.49 -1.52 23.97
C VAL A 669 21.03 -1.90 23.77
N SER A 670 20.74 -3.16 23.48
CA SER A 670 19.34 -3.61 23.35
C SER A 670 18.52 -3.33 24.62
N GLN A 671 19.18 -3.34 25.78
CA GLN A 671 18.59 -2.99 27.08
C GLN A 671 18.28 -1.50 27.24
N ASP A 672 18.80 -0.61 26.38
CA ASP A 672 18.51 0.82 26.45
C ASP A 672 17.06 1.09 26.02
N ALA A 673 16.26 1.60 26.94
CA ALA A 673 14.85 1.95 26.69
C ALA A 673 14.70 2.99 25.56
N GLY A 674 15.70 3.85 25.35
CA GLY A 674 15.74 4.87 24.31
C GLY A 674 16.10 4.36 22.91
N VAL A 675 16.48 3.07 22.77
CA VAL A 675 16.90 2.47 21.50
C VAL A 675 15.83 1.52 20.94
N ALA A 676 15.27 1.87 19.79
CA ALA A 676 14.26 1.07 19.09
C ALA A 676 14.89 0.06 18.14
N PHE A 677 15.96 0.47 17.45
CA PHE A 677 16.70 -0.37 16.51
C PHE A 677 18.18 -0.14 16.62
N VAL A 678 18.97 -1.14 16.25
CA VAL A 678 20.41 -1.01 16.12
C VAL A 678 20.79 -1.13 14.64
N ILE A 679 21.46 -0.12 14.10
CA ILE A 679 22.10 -0.19 12.79
C ILE A 679 23.60 -0.33 13.02
N VAL A 680 24.20 -1.34 12.40
CA VAL A 680 25.65 -1.55 12.45
C VAL A 680 26.27 -1.32 11.08
N ALA A 681 27.14 -0.33 10.99
CA ALA A 681 27.92 -0.05 9.80
C ALA A 681 29.36 -0.48 10.02
N THR A 682 29.87 -1.33 9.14
CA THR A 682 31.20 -1.93 9.28
C THR A 682 31.96 -1.76 7.98
N THR A 683 33.17 -1.22 8.08
CA THR A 683 34.09 -1.01 6.97
C THR A 683 35.37 -1.84 7.17
N LYS A 684 35.92 -2.37 6.07
CA LYS A 684 37.17 -3.13 6.11
C LYS A 684 38.34 -2.21 6.47
N ILE A 685 38.85 -2.30 7.70
CA ILE A 685 40.10 -1.61 8.09
C ILE A 685 41.26 -2.62 8.08
N PHE A 686 42.43 -2.17 7.61
CA PHE A 686 43.65 -2.91 7.21
C PHE A 686 44.33 -3.85 8.23
N TRP A 687 43.74 -4.15 9.39
CA TRP A 687 44.36 -5.00 10.43
C TRP A 687 44.01 -6.49 10.30
N ALA A 688 44.07 -6.99 9.06
CA ALA A 688 43.84 -8.39 8.73
C ALA A 688 45.05 -9.27 9.09
N GLY A 689 45.25 -9.51 10.40
CA GLY A 689 46.24 -10.48 10.90
C GLY A 689 45.70 -11.47 11.91
N PHE A 690 44.63 -11.14 12.66
CA PHE A 690 44.25 -11.90 13.86
C PHE A 690 42.78 -12.33 13.95
N VAL A 691 41.93 -12.01 12.98
CA VAL A 691 40.52 -12.43 13.00
C VAL A 691 40.18 -13.18 11.71
N PRO A 692 39.93 -14.50 11.76
CA PRO A 692 39.48 -15.24 10.60
C PRO A 692 38.08 -14.76 10.22
N SER A 693 37.95 -14.30 8.97
CA SER A 693 36.70 -14.00 8.23
C SER A 693 35.89 -12.77 8.68
N TRP A 694 35.96 -11.71 7.87
CA TRP A 694 34.97 -10.63 7.72
C TRP A 694 35.31 -9.89 6.41
N ASP A 695 34.37 -9.72 5.47
CA ASP A 695 34.67 -9.21 4.11
C ASP A 695 34.50 -7.69 3.92
N GLY A 696 34.09 -6.96 4.96
CA GLY A 696 34.04 -5.49 4.93
C GLY A 696 32.72 -4.88 4.45
N THR A 697 31.63 -5.63 4.56
CA THR A 697 30.30 -5.24 4.10
C THR A 697 29.49 -4.57 5.24
N PRO A 698 28.80 -3.43 5.04
CA PRO A 698 27.84 -2.90 6.02
C PRO A 698 26.70 -3.89 6.25
N ALA A 699 26.26 -4.08 7.49
CA ALA A 699 25.23 -5.06 7.84
C ALA A 699 24.30 -4.54 8.95
N VAL A 700 23.03 -4.34 8.62
CA VAL A 700 22.01 -4.03 9.64
C VAL A 700 21.73 -5.27 10.46
N MET A 701 21.73 -5.12 11.78
CA MET A 701 21.38 -6.18 12.71
C MET A 701 20.51 -5.57 13.80
N TYR A 702 19.21 -5.84 13.76
CA TYR A 702 18.39 -5.67 14.95
C TYR A 702 18.38 -6.98 15.72
N LEU A 703 19.12 -7.07 16.80
CA LEU A 703 18.90 -8.14 17.76
C LEU A 703 17.80 -7.57 18.66
N GLY A 704 16.56 -8.06 18.55
CA GLY A 704 15.53 -7.76 19.54
C GLY A 704 16.02 -8.12 20.94
N ASP A 705 15.29 -7.73 21.97
CA ASP A 705 15.58 -8.17 23.34
C ASP A 705 15.89 -9.67 23.29
N ASP A 706 17.16 -10.07 23.47
CA ASP A 706 17.52 -11.48 23.56
C ASP A 706 16.91 -11.94 24.88
N PRO A 707 15.74 -12.59 24.89
CA PRO A 707 15.06 -12.90 26.14
C PRO A 707 15.85 -13.95 26.92
N THR A 708 16.89 -14.51 26.30
CA THR A 708 17.62 -15.69 26.74
C THR A 708 19.08 -15.41 27.11
N GLY A 709 19.64 -14.26 26.73
CA GLY A 709 21.05 -13.91 26.99
C GLY A 709 22.08 -14.82 26.32
N ASN A 710 21.70 -15.57 25.29
CA ASN A 710 22.43 -16.72 24.76
C ASN A 710 23.37 -16.40 23.60
N ILE A 711 23.46 -15.15 23.12
CA ILE A 711 24.43 -14.78 22.08
C ILE A 711 25.84 -14.84 22.67
N THR A 712 26.68 -15.76 22.21
CA THR A 712 28.06 -15.89 22.70
C THR A 712 29.09 -15.33 21.72
N LYS A 713 28.78 -15.31 20.41
CA LYS A 713 29.71 -14.80 19.38
C LYS A 713 28.98 -14.38 18.10
N VAL A 714 29.47 -13.34 17.43
CA VAL A 714 29.06 -12.95 16.07
C VAL A 714 30.26 -13.10 15.12
N MET A 715 30.08 -13.81 14.02
CA MET A 715 31.11 -14.11 13.00
C MET A 715 30.57 -13.77 11.61
N THR A 716 31.42 -13.42 10.65
CA THR A 716 30.99 -13.22 9.25
C THR A 716 31.90 -13.98 8.31
N ARG A 717 31.34 -14.75 7.37
CA ARG A 717 32.14 -15.47 6.38
C ARG A 717 31.43 -15.45 5.04
N LYS A 718 32.10 -14.90 4.01
CA LYS A 718 31.58 -14.80 2.64
C LYS A 718 30.20 -14.09 2.56
N GLY A 719 30.08 -12.93 3.19
CA GLY A 719 28.84 -12.16 3.20
C GLY A 719 27.69 -12.73 4.04
N LYS A 720 27.92 -13.83 4.78
CA LYS A 720 26.97 -14.38 5.75
C LYS A 720 27.38 -14.01 7.16
N VAL A 721 26.49 -13.35 7.89
CA VAL A 721 26.65 -13.17 9.34
C VAL A 721 26.16 -14.46 10.01
N ASN A 722 26.91 -14.96 10.97
CA ASN A 722 26.64 -16.16 11.75
C ASN A 722 26.68 -15.79 13.23
N VAL A 723 25.62 -16.09 13.96
CA VAL A 723 25.58 -15.95 15.42
C VAL A 723 25.81 -17.32 16.03
N LEU A 724 26.74 -17.40 16.98
CA LEU A 724 26.83 -18.54 17.89
C LEU A 724 25.88 -18.28 19.05
N LEU A 725 24.85 -19.11 19.14
CA LEU A 725 23.87 -19.10 20.22
C LEU A 725 24.17 -20.28 21.15
N GLU A 726 24.10 -20.08 22.46
CA GLU A 726 24.06 -21.17 23.42
C GLU A 726 22.60 -21.64 23.55
N THR A 727 22.30 -22.86 23.14
CA THR A 727 20.94 -23.41 23.23
C THR A 727 20.99 -24.70 24.01
N ASN A 728 20.31 -24.77 25.16
CA ASN A 728 20.31 -25.93 26.06
C ASN A 728 21.73 -26.37 26.49
N GLY A 729 22.65 -25.43 26.70
CA GLY A 729 24.05 -25.71 27.06
C GLY A 729 24.95 -26.17 25.92
N GLU A 730 24.45 -26.19 24.67
CA GLU A 730 25.24 -26.51 23.49
C GLU A 730 25.38 -25.30 22.54
N PRO A 731 26.59 -25.02 22.02
CA PRO A 731 26.79 -23.95 21.05
C PRO A 731 26.25 -24.35 19.67
N ARG A 732 25.29 -23.58 19.14
CA ARG A 732 24.75 -23.72 17.78
C ARG A 732 25.07 -22.49 16.93
N ILE A 733 25.57 -22.73 15.72
CA ILE A 733 25.75 -21.68 14.71
C ILE A 733 24.42 -21.48 13.99
N ALA A 734 23.83 -20.29 14.14
CA ALA A 734 22.74 -19.83 13.31
C ALA A 734 23.31 -18.86 12.27
N THR A 735 23.21 -19.21 10.99
CA THR A 735 23.36 -18.23 9.92
C THR A 735 22.20 -17.23 10.04
N PHE A 736 22.44 -15.95 9.79
CA PHE A 736 21.41 -14.90 9.74
C PHE A 736 20.29 -15.16 8.71
N GLU A 737 20.22 -16.33 8.09
CA GLU A 737 19.19 -16.80 7.16
C GLU A 737 18.34 -17.95 7.74
N GLY A 738 18.41 -18.28 9.04
CA GLY A 738 17.79 -19.53 9.53
C GLY A 738 17.09 -19.51 10.88
N LYS A 739 16.98 -18.36 11.57
CA LYS A 739 16.27 -18.27 12.87
C LYS A 739 15.79 -16.85 13.18
N GLY A 740 14.70 -16.33 12.60
CA GLY A 740 13.95 -15.18 13.15
C GLY A 740 14.70 -13.84 13.44
N TRP A 741 16.01 -13.73 13.17
CA TRP A 741 16.79 -12.52 13.35
C TRP A 741 16.66 -11.65 12.09
N PRO A 742 16.52 -10.33 12.19
CA PRO A 742 16.21 -9.47 11.05
C PRO A 742 17.37 -9.30 10.08
N ALA A 743 16.99 -8.75 8.94
CA ALA A 743 17.68 -8.91 7.69
C ALA A 743 18.96 -8.10 7.52
N VAL A 744 19.90 -8.71 6.82
CA VAL A 744 21.17 -8.10 6.42
C VAL A 744 21.00 -7.51 5.02
N THR A 745 21.25 -6.21 4.89
CA THR A 745 21.40 -5.54 3.59
C THR A 745 22.74 -4.82 3.53
N ARG A 746 23.32 -4.75 2.33
CA ARG A 746 24.60 -4.10 2.05
C ARG A 746 24.45 -2.61 1.74
N ASN A 747 23.22 -2.11 1.70
CA ASN A 747 22.88 -0.77 1.29
C ASN A 747 22.38 0.05 2.50
N PRO A 748 23.08 1.14 2.89
CA PRO A 748 22.64 2.05 3.96
C PRO A 748 21.22 2.60 3.77
N SER A 749 20.78 2.84 2.54
CA SER A 749 19.40 3.31 2.29
C SER A 749 18.38 2.22 2.57
N THR A 750 18.60 1.00 2.10
CA THR A 750 17.72 -0.15 2.37
C THR A 750 17.64 -0.44 3.88
N ALA A 751 18.76 -0.30 4.57
CA ALA A 751 18.87 -0.45 6.01
C ALA A 751 17.95 0.49 6.79
N VAL A 752 18.05 1.77 6.45
CA VAL A 752 17.29 2.84 7.10
C VAL A 752 15.81 2.75 6.71
N GLU A 753 15.48 2.40 5.47
CA GLU A 753 14.09 2.16 5.05
C GLU A 753 13.45 0.97 5.80
N PHE A 754 14.18 -0.13 6.02
CA PHE A 754 13.71 -1.23 6.86
C PHE A 754 13.38 -0.76 8.28
N ALA A 755 14.30 -0.05 8.94
CA ALA A 755 14.07 0.49 10.28
C ALA A 755 12.86 1.45 10.32
N LYS A 756 12.69 2.27 9.27
CA LYS A 756 11.54 3.16 9.12
C LYS A 756 10.22 2.41 9.00
N HIS A 757 10.16 1.36 8.17
CA HIS A 757 8.96 0.51 8.03
C HIS A 757 8.56 -0.12 9.36
N MET A 758 9.53 -0.71 10.06
CA MET A 758 9.30 -1.36 11.34
C MET A 758 8.91 -0.36 12.44
N MET A 759 9.52 0.84 12.47
CA MET A 759 9.14 1.90 13.39
C MET A 759 7.70 2.38 13.14
N GLN A 760 7.35 2.67 11.88
CA GLN A 760 6.02 3.13 11.51
C GLN A 760 4.94 2.11 11.89
N ARG A 761 5.19 0.83 11.61
CA ARG A 761 4.32 -0.28 11.98
C ARG A 761 4.15 -0.38 13.49
N SER A 762 5.25 -0.34 14.23
CA SER A 762 5.25 -0.52 15.69
C SER A 762 4.59 0.66 16.41
N GLN A 763 4.79 1.88 15.91
CA GLN A 763 4.06 3.06 16.36
C GLN A 763 2.57 2.88 16.11
N TRP A 764 2.16 2.47 14.90
CA TRP A 764 0.75 2.22 14.60
C TRP A 764 0.14 1.18 15.55
N LEU A 765 0.85 0.09 15.85
CA LEU A 765 0.42 -0.91 16.83
C LEU A 765 0.30 -0.34 18.24
N ALA A 766 1.28 0.43 18.70
CA ALA A 766 1.23 1.10 20.01
C ALA A 766 0.06 2.09 20.13
N GLU A 767 -0.34 2.70 19.01
CA GLU A 767 -1.43 3.65 18.96
C GLU A 767 -2.82 3.01 18.92
N ASN A 768 -2.91 1.81 18.36
CA ASN A 768 -4.17 1.14 18.05
C ASN A 768 -4.37 -0.16 18.83
N LYS A 769 -3.47 -0.58 19.73
CA LYS A 769 -3.67 -1.78 20.54
C LYS A 769 -4.87 -1.65 21.47
#